data_AF-A0AAU4DUP8-F1
#
_entry.id   AF-A0AAU4DUP8-F1
#
_cell.length_a   1.000
_cell.length_b   1.000
_cell.length_c   1.000
_cell.angle_alpha   90.00
_cell.angle_beta   90.00
_cell.angle_gamma   90.00
#
_symmetry.space_group_name_H-M   'P 1'
#
loop_
_entity.id
_entity.type
_entity.pdbx_description
1 polymer ?
#
loop_
_entity_poly.entity_id
_entity_poly.type
_entity_poly.pdbx_seq_one_letter_code
_entity_poly.pdbx_strand_id
1 'polypeptide(L)'
;MPNDLKLRESDDIQGDVIAGFKKDQMTLLFLKFEDAPRARTWVKRLAPRISTTRQVATFNSAFRKARNSSGGDDPQSLKATWTNVSFTYEGLKVLTGKEPLPSVRPGGTFEAFKQGSDKRVLGDTGDSSPENWLFGDGKGQTVHAVVTVASDTVEDLHAAVTEQREAAAQAKIAIVFQQNGATLPGSRRGKEHFGFKDGVSEPGVLGYDEPDLDRPECVKGKHGTRLIPAGEFLLGHDRIGGITYDTPPDWAVNGSFHVVRRLAQDVPSWWAQVAVQLKVLKKAKVVPDEATTEWLAARLVGRWRSGTPVAKCPNADMPSNALSGDDNDFGYRNDPEGFTTPLFSHLRQTNPRDGLLEAPGAEPLPEKPVMDRRRMMRRGSPYGAPFDPASDGPGGPDAARGLLFVSYQSDLVEQFEFVQKAWINNVDFPPGRGRKPGPDPMVGPTGKVNFESPGTTTELSFSQFVTTEGSVYAFAPSLTTLRHLGDGRLTDKLPSTVRPTDAFLPIPDMQRDRGKSWYWAYGTGTDGPVCRTISIADGNEHNDTVERPDRPLTTWPFYDGVSRVDAILPVPDEQRINGRSRYWLFHTTEGRQVYRLISISDGAEQGLEPGSVGAVDRPDRPISAWASFSGISQVDAFLAVPDMQRVNGKSYYWLFHTLLGQQVYRLISVADGSAHNDVIERGDRSLSLWQSLADIPKTDEFLAVPDMQGINGLSLFWVFHQDKYRIISIADGPAHHDQVAVEDRPLTLWRSLTA
;
A
#
# COMPACT_ATOMS: atom_id res chain seq x y z
N MET A 1 8.07 28.46 -17.02
CA MET A 1 6.79 27.97 -16.45
C MET A 1 6.46 28.87 -15.27
N PRO A 2 5.22 29.34 -15.07
CA PRO A 2 4.85 29.93 -13.78
C PRO A 2 5.16 28.90 -12.69
N ASN A 3 5.86 29.30 -11.62
CA ASN A 3 6.16 28.44 -10.48
C ASN A 3 4.85 28.10 -9.76
N ASP A 4 4.15 27.08 -10.23
CA ASP A 4 2.89 26.62 -9.67
C ASP A 4 3.17 25.80 -8.39
N LEU A 5 3.37 26.51 -7.27
CA LEU A 5 3.66 25.93 -5.95
C LEU A 5 2.40 25.42 -5.24
N LYS A 6 1.47 24.81 -5.97
CA LYS A 6 0.16 24.33 -5.46
C LYS A 6 0.25 23.48 -4.20
N LEU A 7 1.26 22.62 -4.08
CA LEU A 7 1.39 21.74 -2.92
C LEU A 7 1.73 22.52 -1.65
N ARG A 8 2.42 23.66 -1.77
CA ARG A 8 2.69 24.56 -0.64
C ARG A 8 1.42 25.13 -0.03
N GLU A 9 0.39 25.29 -0.85
CA GLU A 9 -0.92 25.79 -0.46
C GLU A 9 -1.90 24.66 -0.12
N SER A 10 -1.44 23.42 0.09
CA SER A 10 -2.34 22.31 0.38
C SER A 10 -2.88 22.33 1.81
N ASP A 11 -4.21 22.32 1.93
CA ASP A 11 -4.93 22.07 3.18
C ASP A 11 -5.34 20.60 3.35
N ASP A 12 -4.93 19.73 2.40
CA ASP A 12 -5.27 18.31 2.42
C ASP A 12 -4.10 17.43 2.86
N ILE A 13 -2.85 17.89 2.69
CA ILE A 13 -1.65 17.16 3.08
C ILE A 13 -1.22 17.56 4.49
N GLN A 14 -0.97 16.56 5.34
CA GLN A 14 -0.44 16.75 6.69
C GLN A 14 0.94 17.43 6.69
N GLY A 15 1.13 18.39 7.59
CA GLY A 15 2.22 19.37 7.50
C GLY A 15 3.62 18.83 7.76
N ASP A 16 3.76 17.74 8.51
CA ASP A 16 5.09 17.17 8.79
C ASP A 16 5.71 16.46 7.57
N VAL A 17 4.89 16.04 6.60
CA VAL A 17 5.29 15.24 5.44
C VAL A 17 6.26 16.03 4.55
N ILE A 18 5.75 17.03 3.81
CA ILE A 18 6.57 17.80 2.86
C ILE A 18 7.08 19.14 3.41
N ALA A 19 6.35 19.79 4.33
CA ALA A 19 6.81 21.06 4.91
C ALA A 19 7.76 20.86 6.11
N GLY A 20 7.47 19.87 6.95
CA GLY A 20 8.21 19.53 8.16
C GLY A 20 7.95 20.50 9.31
N PHE A 21 7.69 19.98 10.50
CA PHE A 21 7.37 20.82 11.67
C PHE A 21 8.53 21.73 12.11
N LYS A 22 9.78 21.27 11.99
CA LYS A 22 11.01 22.02 12.30
C LYS A 22 10.98 22.66 13.69
N LYS A 23 10.72 21.82 14.70
CA LYS A 23 10.59 22.21 16.10
C LYS A 23 11.67 21.58 16.96
N ASP A 24 12.00 22.25 18.06
CA ASP A 24 13.04 21.80 18.98
C ASP A 24 12.57 20.67 19.90
N GLN A 25 11.27 20.53 20.12
CA GLN A 25 10.69 19.52 20.99
C GLN A 25 9.66 18.68 20.23
N MET A 26 9.66 17.36 20.45
CA MET A 26 8.75 16.41 19.82
C MET A 26 8.30 15.32 20.79
N THR A 27 7.06 14.85 20.66
CA THR A 27 6.57 13.65 21.35
C THR A 27 5.78 12.79 20.37
N LEU A 28 6.09 11.51 20.34
CA LEU A 28 5.30 10.49 19.64
C LEU A 28 4.48 9.70 20.65
N LEU A 29 3.16 9.68 20.47
CA LEU A 29 2.25 8.83 21.22
C LEU A 29 1.83 7.64 20.35
N PHE A 30 2.16 6.42 20.80
CA PHE A 30 1.79 5.19 20.13
C PHE A 30 0.51 4.66 20.77
N LEU A 31 -0.55 4.56 19.97
CA LEU A 31 -1.90 4.32 20.44
C LEU A 31 -2.41 2.95 20.00
N LYS A 32 -3.20 2.31 20.85
CA LYS A 32 -3.96 1.09 20.55
C LYS A 32 -5.44 1.33 20.78
N PHE A 33 -6.23 0.98 19.77
CA PHE A 33 -7.69 1.07 19.79
C PHE A 33 -8.29 -0.23 20.35
N GLU A 34 -9.20 -0.10 21.30
CA GLU A 34 -9.98 -1.23 21.85
C GLU A 34 -11.39 -1.30 21.26
N ASP A 35 -11.93 -0.15 20.81
CA ASP A 35 -13.31 -0.01 20.34
C ASP A 35 -13.35 0.89 19.09
N ALA A 36 -13.87 0.37 17.97
CA ALA A 36 -13.89 1.08 16.70
C ALA A 36 -14.76 2.35 16.72
N PRO A 37 -16.02 2.35 17.24
CA PRO A 37 -16.83 3.57 17.35
C PRO A 37 -16.17 4.71 18.14
N ARG A 38 -15.52 4.40 19.28
CA ARG A 38 -14.80 5.41 20.07
C ARG A 38 -13.56 5.90 19.35
N ALA A 39 -12.80 5.01 18.71
CA ALA A 39 -11.65 5.40 17.90
C ALA A 39 -12.05 6.35 16.76
N ARG A 40 -13.16 6.07 16.06
CA ARG A 40 -13.72 6.96 15.03
C ARG A 40 -14.10 8.33 15.59
N THR A 41 -14.72 8.37 16.77
CA THR A 41 -15.07 9.63 17.46
C THR A 41 -13.83 10.44 17.84
N TRP A 42 -12.76 9.76 18.29
CA TRP A 42 -11.47 10.39 18.54
C TRP A 42 -10.87 10.97 17.26
N VAL A 43 -10.87 10.21 16.15
CA VAL A 43 -10.41 10.70 14.83
C VAL A 43 -11.21 11.94 14.41
N LYS A 44 -12.53 11.95 14.56
CA LYS A 44 -13.39 13.12 14.25
C LYS A 44 -12.99 14.37 15.01
N ARG A 45 -12.63 14.23 16.30
CA ARG A 45 -12.20 15.35 17.14
C ARG A 45 -10.78 15.80 16.83
N LEU A 46 -9.91 14.88 16.41
CA LEU A 46 -8.52 15.15 16.08
C LEU A 46 -8.37 15.81 14.71
N ALA A 47 -9.13 15.38 13.70
CA ALA A 47 -9.02 15.84 12.31
C ALA A 47 -8.95 17.38 12.12
N PRO A 48 -9.81 18.22 12.74
CA PRO A 48 -9.71 19.67 12.58
C PRO A 48 -8.49 20.31 13.26
N ARG A 49 -7.74 19.55 14.05
CA ARG A 49 -6.57 20.00 14.81
C ARG A 49 -5.25 19.59 14.17
N ILE A 50 -5.31 18.74 13.15
CA ILE A 50 -4.13 18.33 12.39
C ILE A 50 -3.59 19.51 11.61
N SER A 51 -2.28 19.69 11.68
CA SER A 51 -1.57 20.79 11.04
C SER A 51 -1.39 20.50 9.55
N THR A 52 -1.78 21.44 8.69
CA THR A 52 -1.68 21.26 7.22
C THR A 52 -0.35 21.73 6.67
N THR A 53 -0.01 21.29 5.45
CA THR A 53 1.15 21.77 4.71
C THR A 53 1.11 23.28 4.54
N ARG A 54 -0.04 23.87 4.19
CA ARG A 54 -0.19 25.33 4.07
C ARG A 54 0.15 26.05 5.38
N GLN A 55 -0.39 25.61 6.51
CA GLN A 55 -0.16 26.23 7.81
C GLN A 55 1.31 26.19 8.19
N VAL A 56 1.93 25.01 8.08
CA VAL A 56 3.34 24.80 8.44
C VAL A 56 4.27 25.55 7.48
N ALA A 57 4.01 25.54 6.17
CA ALA A 57 4.80 26.27 5.18
C ALA A 57 4.72 27.79 5.34
N THR A 58 3.54 28.31 5.68
CA THR A 58 3.33 29.74 5.97
C THR A 58 4.14 30.15 7.20
N PHE A 59 4.03 29.39 8.30
CA PHE A 59 4.81 29.64 9.51
C PHE A 59 6.31 29.55 9.24
N ASN A 60 6.78 28.48 8.59
CA ASN A 60 8.19 28.28 8.28
C ASN A 60 8.77 29.43 7.42
N SER A 61 7.98 29.97 6.50
CA SER A 61 8.39 31.12 5.69
C SER A 61 8.49 32.40 6.52
N ALA A 62 7.53 32.65 7.40
CA ALA A 62 7.56 33.79 8.32
C ALA A 62 8.73 33.70 9.31
N PHE A 63 8.94 32.52 9.91
CA PHE A 63 10.04 32.26 10.83
C PHE A 63 11.40 32.48 10.17
N ARG A 64 11.63 31.90 8.98
CA ARG A 64 12.87 32.10 8.21
C ARG A 64 13.09 33.57 7.86
N LYS A 65 12.05 34.30 7.45
CA LYS A 65 12.15 35.74 7.15
C LYS A 65 12.55 36.53 8.40
N ALA A 66 11.91 36.27 9.54
CA ALA A 66 12.23 36.94 10.79
C ALA A 66 13.66 36.64 11.26
N ARG A 67 14.09 35.37 11.19
CA ARG A 67 15.45 34.94 11.52
C ARG A 67 16.52 35.58 10.63
N ASN A 68 16.25 35.71 9.33
CA ASN A 68 17.16 36.39 8.42
C ASN A 68 17.28 37.89 8.76
N SER A 69 16.17 38.52 9.13
CA SER A 69 16.17 39.94 9.55
C SER A 69 16.87 40.19 10.88
N SER A 70 16.94 39.19 11.78
CA SER A 70 17.64 39.27 13.07
C SER A 70 19.11 38.82 13.00
N GLY A 71 19.67 38.59 11.81
CA GLY A 71 21.07 38.16 11.66
C GLY A 71 21.34 36.72 12.11
N GLY A 72 20.30 35.88 12.17
CA GLY A 72 20.42 34.45 12.45
C GLY A 72 19.80 33.98 13.77
N ASP A 73 19.37 34.91 14.63
CA ASP A 73 18.71 34.60 15.90
C ASP A 73 17.28 34.12 15.72
N ASP A 74 16.89 33.07 16.43
CA ASP A 74 15.54 32.53 16.35
C ASP A 74 14.52 33.54 16.94
N PRO A 75 13.42 33.86 16.21
CA PRO A 75 12.44 34.86 16.63
C PRO A 75 11.65 34.43 17.86
N GLN A 76 11.82 35.14 18.98
CA GLN A 76 11.20 34.80 20.27
C GLN A 76 9.66 34.87 20.27
N SER A 77 9.06 35.71 19.41
CA SER A 77 7.61 35.92 19.34
C SER A 77 6.88 34.98 18.39
N LEU A 78 7.59 34.19 17.58
CA LEU A 78 6.99 33.24 16.64
C LEU A 78 7.13 31.82 17.18
N LYS A 79 6.07 31.36 17.84
CA LYS A 79 5.96 30.00 18.39
C LYS A 79 4.77 29.27 17.80
N ALA A 80 4.89 27.97 17.61
CA ALA A 80 3.82 27.11 17.15
C ALA A 80 3.96 25.69 17.71
N THR A 81 2.80 25.09 17.99
CA THR A 81 2.67 23.66 18.27
C THR A 81 1.91 23.01 17.13
N TRP A 82 2.49 21.96 16.58
CA TRP A 82 1.94 21.21 15.46
C TRP A 82 1.58 19.79 15.85
N THR A 83 0.58 19.23 15.18
CA THR A 83 0.09 17.86 15.40
C THR A 83 -0.14 17.15 14.08
N ASN A 84 0.38 15.93 13.97
CA ASN A 84 0.19 15.01 12.86
C ASN A 84 -0.34 13.67 13.40
N VAL A 85 -1.00 12.87 12.55
CA VAL A 85 -1.43 11.51 12.90
C VAL A 85 -1.22 10.55 11.74
N SER A 86 -0.81 9.34 12.07
CA SER A 86 -0.67 8.24 11.10
C SER A 86 -1.25 6.95 11.69
N PHE A 87 -1.66 6.02 10.82
CA PHE A 87 -2.30 4.77 11.21
C PHE A 87 -1.54 3.58 10.62
N THR A 88 -1.34 2.54 11.41
CA THR A 88 -0.86 1.25 10.90
C THR A 88 -1.96 0.55 10.10
N TYR A 89 -1.61 -0.51 9.36
CA TYR A 89 -2.60 -1.32 8.67
C TYR A 89 -3.71 -1.82 9.62
N GLU A 90 -3.31 -2.37 10.77
CA GLU A 90 -4.24 -2.84 11.80
C GLU A 90 -5.09 -1.70 12.36
N GLY A 91 -4.52 -0.51 12.54
CA GLY A 91 -5.30 0.66 12.95
C GLY A 91 -6.37 1.06 11.94
N LEU A 92 -6.04 1.06 10.64
CA LEU A 92 -7.02 1.31 9.57
C LEU A 92 -8.10 0.23 9.55
N LYS A 93 -7.73 -1.05 9.69
CA LYS A 93 -8.66 -2.18 9.74
C LYS A 93 -9.65 -2.06 10.90
N VAL A 94 -9.17 -1.70 12.10
CA VAL A 94 -10.04 -1.46 13.26
C VAL A 94 -10.97 -0.27 13.00
N LEU A 95 -10.45 0.84 12.45
CA LEU A 95 -11.26 2.02 12.17
C LEU A 95 -12.36 1.76 11.14
N THR A 96 -12.12 0.95 10.11
CA THR A 96 -13.11 0.71 9.05
C THR A 96 -13.99 -0.50 9.31
N GLY A 97 -13.51 -1.46 10.11
CA GLY A 97 -14.14 -2.77 10.30
C GLY A 97 -14.04 -3.68 9.07
N LYS A 98 -13.17 -3.35 8.11
CA LYS A 98 -12.97 -4.07 6.84
C LYS A 98 -11.49 -4.10 6.50
N GLU A 99 -11.08 -5.03 5.64
CA GLU A 99 -9.71 -5.07 5.10
C GLU A 99 -9.43 -3.81 4.26
N PRO A 100 -8.50 -2.91 4.67
CA PRO A 100 -8.21 -1.67 3.95
C PRO A 100 -7.58 -1.90 2.57
N LEU A 101 -6.88 -3.03 2.43
CA LEU A 101 -6.18 -3.46 1.22
C LEU A 101 -6.53 -4.95 0.97
N PRO A 102 -7.69 -5.22 0.34
CA PRO A 102 -8.17 -6.60 0.11
C PRO A 102 -7.25 -7.37 -0.85
N SER A 103 -6.66 -6.68 -1.82
CA SER A 103 -5.61 -7.21 -2.70
C SER A 103 -4.37 -6.32 -2.63
N VAL A 104 -3.20 -6.95 -2.64
CA VAL A 104 -1.89 -6.28 -2.68
C VAL A 104 -0.97 -7.02 -3.63
N ARG A 105 -0.08 -6.30 -4.31
CA ARG A 105 0.96 -6.89 -5.15
C ARG A 105 2.04 -7.53 -4.24
N PRO A 106 2.41 -8.81 -4.47
CA PRO A 106 3.53 -9.43 -3.76
C PRO A 106 4.84 -8.67 -3.98
N GLY A 107 5.59 -8.44 -2.91
CA GLY A 107 6.81 -7.64 -2.87
C GLY A 107 6.60 -6.12 -2.96
N GLY A 108 5.35 -5.64 -3.06
CA GLY A 108 5.03 -4.21 -3.22
C GLY A 108 4.95 -3.44 -1.89
N THR A 109 4.86 -2.11 -2.00
CA THR A 109 4.79 -1.21 -0.83
C THR A 109 3.55 -1.46 0.04
N PHE A 110 2.40 -1.75 -0.58
CA PHE A 110 1.17 -2.04 0.14
C PHE A 110 1.20 -3.37 0.89
N GLU A 111 1.93 -4.36 0.38
CA GLU A 111 2.19 -5.61 1.12
C GLU A 111 3.11 -5.33 2.32
N ALA A 112 4.20 -4.57 2.13
CA ALA A 112 5.09 -4.20 3.22
C ALA A 112 4.35 -3.43 4.33
N PHE A 113 3.48 -2.48 3.97
CA PHE A 113 2.63 -1.77 4.92
C PHE A 113 1.64 -2.69 5.64
N LYS A 114 1.01 -3.62 4.91
CA LYS A 114 0.08 -4.61 5.47
C LYS A 114 0.76 -5.56 6.45
N GLN A 115 1.99 -5.97 6.17
CA GLN A 115 2.75 -6.89 7.03
C GLN A 115 3.27 -6.24 8.31
N GLY A 116 3.55 -4.93 8.29
CA GLY A 116 4.24 -4.26 9.40
C GLY A 116 5.76 -4.45 9.34
N SER A 117 6.51 -3.64 10.09
CA SER A 117 7.98 -3.59 10.07
C SER A 117 8.67 -4.79 10.74
N ASP A 118 8.03 -5.40 11.74
CA ASP A 118 8.51 -6.54 12.50
C ASP A 118 8.66 -7.82 11.66
N LYS A 119 7.88 -7.94 10.59
CA LYS A 119 7.97 -9.06 9.63
C LYS A 119 8.98 -8.81 8.49
N ARG A 120 9.65 -7.66 8.47
CA ARG A 120 10.54 -7.26 7.36
C ARG A 120 11.99 -7.57 7.69
N VAL A 121 12.72 -8.06 6.69
CA VAL A 121 14.15 -8.41 6.83
C VAL A 121 15.03 -7.17 6.76
N LEU A 122 15.06 -6.35 7.82
CA LEU A 122 15.77 -5.06 7.86
C LEU A 122 17.19 -5.13 8.47
N GLY A 123 17.68 -6.33 8.80
CA GLY A 123 18.95 -6.55 9.51
C GLY A 123 18.81 -6.48 11.04
N ASP A 124 17.59 -6.34 11.54
CA ASP A 124 17.26 -6.33 12.96
C ASP A 124 17.37 -7.75 13.54
N THR A 125 18.53 -8.06 14.12
CA THR A 125 18.85 -9.36 14.71
C THR A 125 19.52 -9.16 16.08
N GLY A 126 19.60 -10.22 16.90
CA GLY A 126 20.19 -10.13 18.25
C GLY A 126 19.47 -9.11 19.13
N ASP A 127 20.19 -8.16 19.72
CA ASP A 127 19.61 -7.11 20.57
C ASP A 127 18.65 -6.18 19.81
N SER A 128 18.80 -6.08 18.47
CA SER A 128 17.88 -5.30 17.62
C SER A 128 16.66 -6.11 17.17
N SER A 129 16.57 -7.40 17.47
CA SER A 129 15.53 -8.27 16.95
C SER A 129 14.13 -7.87 17.44
N PRO A 130 13.08 -8.03 16.61
CA PRO A 130 11.72 -7.60 16.96
C PRO A 130 11.25 -8.07 18.34
N GLU A 131 11.61 -9.26 18.83
CA GLU A 131 11.23 -9.75 20.16
C GLU A 131 11.69 -8.87 21.34
N ASN A 132 12.72 -8.03 21.13
CA ASN A 132 13.27 -7.12 22.14
C ASN A 132 12.70 -5.72 22.05
N TRP A 133 11.90 -5.41 21.03
CA TRP A 133 11.36 -4.08 20.82
C TRP A 133 10.42 -3.63 21.94
N LEU A 134 10.46 -2.33 22.23
CA LEU A 134 9.60 -1.65 23.18
C LEU A 134 8.22 -1.34 22.62
N PHE A 135 8.05 -1.35 21.29
CA PHE A 135 6.79 -1.14 20.58
C PHE A 135 6.92 -1.66 19.14
N GLY A 136 5.80 -1.78 18.41
CA GLY A 136 5.83 -2.27 17.02
C GLY A 136 5.79 -3.79 16.89
N ASP A 137 5.51 -4.44 18.03
CA ASP A 137 5.03 -5.81 18.27
C ASP A 137 6.00 -6.97 18.63
N GLY A 138 7.22 -6.63 19.04
CA GLY A 138 7.94 -7.42 20.06
C GLY A 138 7.23 -7.45 21.41
N LYS A 139 6.47 -8.53 21.71
CA LYS A 139 5.66 -8.78 22.95
C LYS A 139 4.19 -8.35 22.91
N GLY A 140 3.54 -8.31 21.74
CA GLY A 140 2.08 -8.09 21.65
C GLY A 140 1.64 -6.63 21.84
N GLN A 141 2.57 -5.69 21.69
CA GLN A 141 2.33 -4.25 21.75
C GLN A 141 1.90 -3.69 20.39
N THR A 142 0.76 -4.16 19.89
CA THR A 142 0.19 -3.68 18.62
C THR A 142 -0.05 -2.18 18.69
N VAL A 143 0.50 -1.45 17.72
CA VAL A 143 0.26 -0.02 17.52
C VAL A 143 -0.77 0.14 16.41
N HIS A 144 -1.82 0.91 16.65
CA HIS A 144 -2.85 1.26 15.67
C HIS A 144 -2.66 2.67 15.09
N ALA A 145 -2.17 3.61 15.90
CA ALA A 145 -1.88 4.97 15.44
C ALA A 145 -0.66 5.57 16.11
N VAL A 146 -0.03 6.52 15.44
CA VAL A 146 1.04 7.35 15.98
C VAL A 146 0.62 8.81 15.85
N VAL A 147 0.53 9.50 16.98
CA VAL A 147 0.32 10.96 17.03
C VAL A 147 1.66 11.63 17.26
N THR A 148 2.03 12.52 16.34
CA THR A 148 3.24 13.34 16.43
C THR A 148 2.85 14.74 16.90
N VAL A 149 3.33 15.16 18.07
CA VAL A 149 3.18 16.53 18.57
C VAL A 149 4.56 17.16 18.63
N ALA A 150 4.72 18.36 18.06
CA ALA A 150 5.99 19.06 18.10
C ALA A 150 5.80 20.55 18.39
N SER A 151 6.68 21.15 19.18
CA SER A 151 6.58 22.55 19.59
C SER A 151 7.93 23.24 19.77
N ASP A 152 7.93 24.57 19.66
CA ASP A 152 9.12 25.39 19.91
C ASP A 152 9.47 25.43 21.42
N THR A 153 8.51 25.19 22.31
CA THR A 153 8.72 25.22 23.77
C THR A 153 8.33 23.91 24.43
N VAL A 154 8.97 23.61 25.57
CA VAL A 154 8.67 22.41 26.37
C VAL A 154 7.31 22.55 27.02
N GLU A 155 6.96 23.75 27.47
CA GLU A 155 5.69 24.05 28.13
C GLU A 155 4.50 23.84 27.18
N ASP A 156 4.57 24.38 25.97
CA ASP A 156 3.49 24.23 24.97
C ASP A 156 3.39 22.77 24.48
N LEU A 157 4.53 22.06 24.36
CA LEU A 157 4.53 20.64 24.06
C LEU A 157 3.82 19.84 25.16
N HIS A 158 4.17 20.06 26.43
CA HIS A 158 3.57 19.36 27.55
C HIS A 158 2.06 19.61 27.65
N ALA A 159 1.62 20.85 27.41
CA ALA A 159 0.20 21.19 27.37
C ALA A 159 -0.53 20.41 26.26
N ALA A 160 0.00 20.44 25.04
CA ALA A 160 -0.60 19.74 23.90
C ALA A 160 -0.59 18.22 24.07
N VAL A 161 0.51 17.64 24.58
CA VAL A 161 0.59 16.20 24.87
C VAL A 161 -0.41 15.80 25.96
N THR A 162 -0.56 16.61 27.01
CA THR A 162 -1.56 16.36 28.06
C THR A 162 -2.97 16.32 27.48
N GLU A 163 -3.30 17.27 26.61
CA GLU A 163 -4.59 17.30 25.93
C GLU A 163 -4.81 16.07 25.03
N GLN A 164 -3.78 15.60 24.31
CA GLN A 164 -3.89 14.37 23.53
C GLN A 164 -4.08 13.13 24.42
N ARG A 165 -3.43 13.08 25.59
CA ARG A 165 -3.60 11.99 26.57
C ARG A 165 -5.02 11.98 27.14
N GLU A 166 -5.56 13.14 27.47
CA GLU A 166 -6.95 13.28 27.95
C GLU A 166 -7.95 12.87 26.86
N ALA A 167 -7.74 13.29 25.61
CA ALA A 167 -8.57 12.90 24.48
C ALA A 167 -8.54 11.37 24.23
N ALA A 168 -7.37 10.75 24.33
CA ALA A 168 -7.22 9.30 24.23
C ALA A 168 -7.94 8.58 25.40
N ALA A 169 -7.75 9.05 26.63
CA ALA A 169 -8.40 8.47 27.81
C ALA A 169 -9.94 8.56 27.74
N GLN A 170 -10.50 9.69 27.32
CA GLN A 170 -11.95 9.86 27.11
C GLN A 170 -12.51 8.88 26.07
N ALA A 171 -11.72 8.58 25.03
CA ALA A 171 -12.08 7.62 24.01
C ALA A 171 -11.74 6.16 24.39
N LYS A 172 -11.19 5.90 25.59
CA LYS A 172 -10.66 4.60 26.02
C LYS A 172 -9.66 4.01 25.02
N ILE A 173 -8.77 4.86 24.52
CA ILE A 173 -7.64 4.48 23.67
C ILE A 173 -6.42 4.32 24.58
N ALA A 174 -5.76 3.17 24.49
CA ALA A 174 -4.55 2.90 25.27
C ALA A 174 -3.33 3.56 24.62
N ILE A 175 -2.49 4.19 25.42
CA ILE A 175 -1.15 4.63 24.99
C ILE A 175 -0.20 3.49 25.33
N VAL A 176 0.28 2.77 24.32
CA VAL A 176 1.16 1.61 24.53
C VAL A 176 2.62 2.01 24.69
N PHE A 177 3.01 3.14 24.09
CA PHE A 177 4.33 3.71 24.25
C PHE A 177 4.28 5.23 24.06
N GLN A 178 5.18 5.94 24.71
CA GLN A 178 5.41 7.36 24.50
C GLN A 178 6.91 7.60 24.37
N GLN A 179 7.29 8.35 23.35
CA GLN A 179 8.68 8.70 23.14
C GLN A 179 8.83 10.22 23.00
N ASN A 180 9.64 10.79 23.90
CA ASN A 180 9.98 12.20 23.87
C ASN A 180 11.30 12.38 23.11
N GLY A 181 11.34 13.31 22.18
CA GLY A 181 12.53 13.72 21.44
C GLY A 181 12.75 15.22 21.61
N ALA A 182 14.01 15.63 21.59
CA ALA A 182 14.39 17.03 21.70
C ALA A 182 15.72 17.29 20.99
N THR A 183 15.86 18.48 20.41
CA THR A 183 17.16 18.98 19.99
C THR A 183 18.10 18.99 21.20
N LEU A 184 19.33 18.51 21.02
CA LEU A 184 20.33 18.49 22.10
C LEU A 184 20.70 19.92 22.54
N PRO A 185 21.00 20.14 23.84
CA PRO A 185 21.26 21.47 24.36
C PRO A 185 22.64 22.03 23.97
N GLY A 186 22.80 23.35 24.08
CA GLY A 186 24.08 24.05 23.97
C GLY A 186 24.77 23.85 22.61
N SER A 187 26.07 23.57 22.62
CA SER A 187 26.89 23.36 21.40
C SER A 187 26.56 22.08 20.62
N ARG A 188 25.65 21.25 21.16
CA ARG A 188 25.11 20.05 20.51
C ARG A 188 23.80 20.32 19.76
N ARG A 189 23.28 21.55 19.78
CA ARG A 189 22.07 21.90 19.02
C ARG A 189 22.24 21.61 17.54
N GLY A 190 21.27 20.93 16.94
CA GLY A 190 21.30 20.50 15.53
C GLY A 190 22.21 19.30 15.25
N LYS A 191 22.72 18.62 16.28
CA LYS A 191 23.55 17.42 16.16
C LYS A 191 22.86 16.19 16.75
N GLU A 192 23.22 15.02 16.26
CA GLU A 192 22.88 13.74 16.88
C GLU A 192 23.89 13.35 17.98
N HIS A 193 23.69 12.22 18.65
CA HIS A 193 24.44 11.87 19.86
C HIS A 193 25.90 11.51 19.66
N PHE A 194 26.31 11.02 18.49
CA PHE A 194 27.74 10.88 18.15
C PHE A 194 28.41 12.25 17.94
N GLY A 195 27.64 13.31 17.74
CA GLY A 195 28.06 14.71 17.71
C GLY A 195 28.08 15.34 16.33
N PHE A 196 27.50 14.69 15.32
CA PHE A 196 27.47 15.16 13.93
C PHE A 196 26.22 15.99 13.65
N LYS A 197 26.38 17.07 12.88
CA LYS A 197 25.25 17.88 12.41
C LYS A 197 24.33 17.03 11.54
N ASP A 198 23.04 17.02 11.89
CA ASP A 198 22.01 16.29 11.16
C ASP A 198 21.03 17.25 10.46
N GLY A 199 20.19 16.73 9.56
CA GLY A 199 19.18 17.51 8.84
C GLY A 199 19.72 18.39 7.71
N VAL A 200 20.98 18.20 7.29
CA VAL A 200 21.63 19.01 6.25
C VAL A 200 21.12 18.66 4.84
N SER A 201 21.07 17.36 4.50
CA SER A 201 20.74 16.90 3.14
C SER A 201 19.32 16.33 3.08
N GLU A 202 18.33 17.21 2.93
CA GLU A 202 16.94 16.85 2.62
C GLU A 202 16.64 17.12 1.14
N PRO A 203 15.86 16.27 0.44
CA PRO A 203 15.43 16.58 -0.92
C PRO A 203 14.42 17.75 -0.93
N GLY A 204 14.44 18.54 -2.00
CA GLY A 204 13.38 19.48 -2.32
C GLY A 204 12.25 18.81 -3.09
N VAL A 205 11.05 19.38 -3.03
CA VAL A 205 9.85 18.80 -3.66
C VAL A 205 9.32 19.68 -4.79
N LEU A 206 9.20 19.14 -6.00
CA LEU A 206 8.56 19.83 -7.14
C LEU A 206 7.10 20.17 -6.82
N GLY A 207 6.67 21.39 -7.16
CA GLY A 207 5.33 21.90 -6.84
C GLY A 207 5.18 22.39 -5.39
N TYR A 208 6.22 22.30 -4.55
CA TYR A 208 6.26 22.83 -3.19
C TYR A 208 7.44 23.79 -2.97
N ASP A 209 8.66 23.38 -3.32
CA ASP A 209 9.87 24.20 -3.24
C ASP A 209 10.06 25.04 -4.51
N GLU A 210 10.59 26.24 -4.35
CA GLU A 210 10.84 27.14 -5.48
C GLU A 210 12.12 26.70 -6.21
N PRO A 211 12.08 26.50 -7.54
CA PRO A 211 13.28 26.23 -8.33
C PRO A 211 14.26 27.39 -8.32
N ASP A 212 15.55 27.07 -8.32
CA ASP A 212 16.60 28.04 -8.55
C ASP A 212 16.57 28.53 -10.01
N LEU A 213 16.95 29.80 -10.24
CA LEU A 213 16.91 30.40 -11.58
C LEU A 213 18.02 29.88 -12.48
N ASP A 214 19.21 29.65 -11.93
CA ASP A 214 20.39 29.22 -12.68
C ASP A 214 20.46 27.69 -12.75
N ARG A 215 19.90 27.00 -11.74
CA ARG A 215 19.81 25.53 -11.66
C ARG A 215 18.38 25.06 -11.37
N PRO A 216 17.48 25.02 -12.38
CA PRO A 216 16.07 24.69 -12.19
C PRO A 216 15.79 23.29 -11.59
N GLU A 217 16.77 22.40 -11.61
CA GLU A 217 16.71 21.09 -10.96
C GLU A 217 17.02 21.14 -9.45
N CYS A 218 17.35 22.30 -8.90
CA CYS A 218 17.68 22.53 -7.50
C CYS A 218 16.76 23.55 -6.83
N VAL A 219 16.71 23.52 -5.50
CA VAL A 219 15.92 24.45 -4.69
C VAL A 219 16.63 25.80 -4.61
N LYS A 220 15.88 26.87 -4.86
CA LYS A 220 16.35 28.25 -4.76
C LYS A 220 17.01 28.55 -3.42
N GLY A 221 18.23 29.08 -3.47
CA GLY A 221 18.99 29.46 -2.29
C GLY A 221 19.46 28.28 -1.42
N LYS A 222 19.39 27.04 -1.91
CA LYS A 222 19.92 25.86 -1.24
C LYS A 222 20.90 25.11 -2.14
N HIS A 223 22.18 25.22 -1.82
CA HIS A 223 23.27 24.68 -2.64
C HIS A 223 23.18 23.16 -2.73
N GLY A 224 23.13 22.61 -3.95
CA GLY A 224 23.12 21.17 -4.20
C GLY A 224 21.85 20.43 -3.76
N THR A 225 20.80 21.12 -3.33
CA THR A 225 19.54 20.49 -2.92
C THR A 225 18.65 20.25 -4.12
N ARG A 226 18.55 19.00 -4.57
CA ARG A 226 17.78 18.61 -5.76
C ARG A 226 16.27 18.69 -5.54
N LEU A 227 15.54 19.08 -6.60
CA LEU A 227 14.09 19.03 -6.69
C LEU A 227 13.63 17.66 -7.23
N ILE A 228 12.82 16.98 -6.44
CA ILE A 228 12.32 15.63 -6.71
C ILE A 228 10.80 15.69 -6.95
N PRO A 229 10.24 14.91 -7.90
CA PRO A 229 8.79 14.80 -8.09
C PRO A 229 8.06 14.46 -6.79
N ALA A 230 6.92 15.11 -6.55
CA ALA A 230 6.15 14.90 -5.33
C ALA A 230 5.66 13.46 -5.15
N GLY A 231 5.50 12.71 -6.26
CA GLY A 231 5.13 11.30 -6.24
C GLY A 231 6.12 10.38 -5.53
N GLU A 232 7.36 10.81 -5.28
CA GLU A 232 8.31 10.05 -4.44
C GLU A 232 8.01 10.19 -2.94
N PHE A 233 7.16 11.13 -2.53
CA PHE A 233 6.82 11.36 -1.12
C PHE A 233 5.32 11.27 -0.84
N LEU A 234 4.48 11.54 -1.83
CA LEU A 234 3.01 11.55 -1.73
C LEU A 234 2.42 10.60 -2.75
N LEU A 235 1.48 9.73 -2.34
CA LEU A 235 0.77 8.88 -3.30
C LEU A 235 -0.23 9.70 -4.13
N GLY A 236 -0.42 9.28 -5.38
CA GLY A 236 -1.32 9.94 -6.34
C GLY A 236 -0.70 11.12 -7.11
N HIS A 237 0.61 11.34 -6.95
CA HIS A 237 1.38 12.35 -7.68
C HIS A 237 2.40 11.71 -8.62
N ASP A 238 2.88 12.47 -9.61
CA ASP A 238 3.84 11.99 -10.60
C ASP A 238 5.17 11.58 -9.94
N ARG A 239 5.60 10.35 -10.26
CA ARG A 239 6.90 9.78 -9.90
C ARG A 239 7.95 10.02 -10.99
N ILE A 240 9.21 9.78 -10.65
CA ILE A 240 10.32 9.91 -11.58
C ILE A 240 10.17 8.94 -12.75
N GLY A 241 10.02 9.48 -13.95
CA GLY A 241 9.83 8.72 -15.19
C GLY A 241 8.39 8.26 -15.42
N GLY A 242 7.42 8.77 -14.65
CA GLY A 242 5.99 8.45 -14.83
C GLY A 242 5.61 7.01 -14.49
N ILE A 243 6.51 6.26 -13.83
CA ILE A 243 6.27 4.86 -13.48
C ILE A 243 5.53 4.79 -12.15
N THR A 244 4.27 4.38 -12.17
CA THR A 244 3.51 3.97 -10.98
C THR A 244 3.48 2.45 -10.90
N TYR A 245 4.24 1.85 -9.99
CA TYR A 245 4.31 0.38 -9.84
C TYR A 245 3.03 -0.23 -9.27
N ASP A 246 2.31 0.54 -8.45
CA ASP A 246 0.99 0.25 -7.92
C ASP A 246 0.11 1.49 -8.11
N THR A 247 -1.10 1.32 -8.64
CA THR A 247 -2.12 2.40 -8.59
C THR A 247 -2.58 2.51 -7.14
N PRO A 248 -2.35 3.65 -6.46
CA PRO A 248 -2.80 3.79 -5.08
C PRO A 248 -4.33 3.74 -5.03
N PRO A 249 -4.92 3.14 -3.97
CA PRO A 249 -6.34 3.27 -3.75
C PRO A 249 -6.68 4.75 -3.51
N ASP A 250 -7.89 5.17 -3.89
CA ASP A 250 -8.26 6.60 -3.87
C ASP A 250 -8.06 7.27 -2.51
N TRP A 251 -8.27 6.51 -1.42
CA TRP A 251 -8.11 6.99 -0.06
C TRP A 251 -6.65 7.30 0.33
N ALA A 252 -5.68 6.74 -0.38
CA ALA A 252 -4.26 6.94 -0.09
C ALA A 252 -3.68 8.18 -0.80
N VAL A 253 -4.42 8.78 -1.75
CA VAL A 253 -3.97 9.99 -2.45
C VAL A 253 -3.69 11.12 -1.46
N ASN A 254 -2.64 11.90 -1.71
CA ASN A 254 -2.11 12.95 -0.83
C ASN A 254 -1.59 12.45 0.53
N GLY A 255 -1.59 11.15 0.78
CA GLY A 255 -0.96 10.54 1.95
C GLY A 255 0.47 10.10 1.69
N SER A 256 1.14 9.67 2.75
CA SER A 256 2.54 9.21 2.73
C SER A 256 2.74 8.08 3.74
N PHE A 257 3.61 7.12 3.44
CA PHE A 257 4.04 6.15 4.44
C PHE A 257 4.94 6.84 5.47
N HIS A 258 4.74 6.52 6.74
CA HIS A 258 5.43 7.07 7.87
C HIS A 258 6.20 5.94 8.58
N VAL A 259 7.52 5.99 8.50
CA VAL A 259 8.40 5.03 9.18
C VAL A 259 8.90 5.67 10.47
N VAL A 260 8.74 4.96 11.57
CA VAL A 260 9.32 5.33 12.86
C VAL A 260 10.26 4.23 13.32
N ARG A 261 11.48 4.58 13.71
CA ARG A 261 12.40 3.69 14.42
C ARG A 261 12.98 4.37 15.65
N ARG A 262 13.03 3.65 16.76
CA ARG A 262 13.79 4.06 17.94
C ARG A 262 15.15 3.38 17.89
N LEU A 263 16.19 4.17 17.67
CA LEU A 263 17.56 3.70 17.48
C LEU A 263 18.41 4.13 18.67
N ALA A 264 18.69 3.24 19.62
CA ALA A 264 19.66 3.48 20.69
C ALA A 264 21.07 3.67 20.13
N GLN A 265 21.85 4.58 20.71
CA GLN A 265 23.22 4.87 20.29
C GLN A 265 24.20 4.69 21.46
N ASP A 266 25.13 3.75 21.32
CA ASP A 266 26.26 3.57 22.23
C ASP A 266 27.42 4.51 21.84
N VAL A 267 27.28 5.78 22.28
CA VAL A 267 28.23 6.86 21.97
C VAL A 267 29.65 6.57 22.50
N PRO A 268 29.84 6.18 23.78
CA PRO A 268 31.17 5.92 24.29
C PRO A 268 31.91 4.82 23.52
N SER A 269 31.23 3.69 23.26
CA SER A 269 31.87 2.54 22.62
C SER A 269 32.17 2.80 21.14
N TRP A 270 31.30 3.54 20.43
CA TRP A 270 31.55 3.95 19.05
C TRP A 270 32.84 4.76 18.95
N TRP A 271 32.97 5.84 19.75
CA TRP A 271 34.17 6.67 19.76
C TRP A 271 35.44 5.91 20.17
N ALA A 272 35.33 4.99 21.13
CA ALA A 272 36.44 4.12 21.52
C ALA A 272 36.88 3.23 20.35
N GLN A 273 35.94 2.65 19.60
CA GLN A 273 36.26 1.82 18.44
C GLN A 273 36.90 2.63 17.30
N VAL A 274 36.41 3.84 17.01
CA VAL A 274 37.05 4.72 16.03
C VAL A 274 38.51 4.99 16.40
N ALA A 275 38.80 5.25 17.68
CA ALA A 275 40.18 5.47 18.15
C ALA A 275 41.06 4.22 17.99
N VAL A 276 40.51 3.02 18.17
CA VAL A 276 41.21 1.75 17.93
C VAL A 276 41.50 1.56 16.44
N GLN A 277 40.51 1.76 15.57
CA GLN A 277 40.67 1.59 14.12
C GLN A 277 41.64 2.61 13.51
N LEU A 278 41.70 3.83 14.06
CA LEU A 278 42.72 4.82 13.65
C LEU A 278 44.15 4.31 13.86
N LYS A 279 44.42 3.57 14.95
CA LYS A 279 45.76 2.99 15.21
C LYS A 279 46.13 1.97 14.15
N VAL A 280 45.16 1.21 13.64
CA VAL A 280 45.36 0.25 12.53
C VAL A 280 45.80 0.99 11.27
N LEU A 281 45.09 2.06 10.90
CA LEU A 281 45.42 2.90 9.74
C LEU A 281 46.79 3.57 9.87
N LYS A 282 47.13 4.13 11.04
CA LYS A 282 48.44 4.72 11.30
C LYS A 282 49.57 3.70 11.21
N LYS A 283 49.37 2.50 11.75
CA LYS A 283 50.36 1.40 11.64
C LYS A 283 50.58 0.98 10.18
N ALA A 284 49.53 0.99 9.37
CA ALA A 284 49.61 0.73 7.94
C ALA A 284 50.21 1.89 7.13
N LYS A 285 50.39 3.08 7.73
CA LYS A 285 50.89 4.31 7.08
C LYS A 285 50.06 4.74 5.87
N VAL A 286 48.75 4.58 5.97
CA VAL A 286 47.78 4.92 4.90
C VAL A 286 46.96 6.19 5.19
N VAL A 287 47.26 6.86 6.29
CA VAL A 287 46.63 8.11 6.72
C VAL A 287 47.70 9.11 7.16
N PRO A 288 47.41 10.43 7.18
CA PRO A 288 48.34 11.43 7.70
C PRO A 288 48.73 11.17 9.17
N ASP A 289 49.94 11.55 9.57
CA ASP A 289 50.42 11.36 10.95
C ASP A 289 49.59 12.18 11.94
N GLU A 290 49.13 13.35 11.52
CA GLU A 290 48.23 14.26 12.22
C GLU A 290 46.78 13.79 12.26
N ALA A 291 46.41 12.69 11.57
CA ALA A 291 45.05 12.18 11.59
C ALA A 291 44.61 11.88 13.04
N THR A 292 43.46 12.41 13.42
CA THR A 292 42.88 12.27 14.76
C THR A 292 41.68 11.32 14.72
N THR A 293 41.15 10.96 15.88
CA THR A 293 39.90 10.18 15.96
C THR A 293 38.76 10.91 15.25
N GLU A 294 38.72 12.25 15.36
CA GLU A 294 37.78 13.11 14.62
C GLU A 294 37.90 12.95 13.11
N TRP A 295 39.13 12.92 12.59
CA TRP A 295 39.41 12.78 11.16
C TRP A 295 38.87 11.47 10.58
N LEU A 296 39.02 10.37 11.32
CA LEU A 296 38.45 9.08 10.92
C LEU A 296 36.94 9.09 11.09
N ALA A 297 36.41 9.58 12.20
CA ALA A 297 34.97 9.66 12.45
C ALA A 297 34.25 10.45 11.34
N ALA A 298 34.81 11.58 10.90
CA ALA A 298 34.30 12.36 9.78
C ALA A 298 34.23 11.57 8.47
N ARG A 299 35.16 10.64 8.25
CA ARG A 299 35.17 9.72 7.09
C ARG A 299 34.23 8.53 7.25
N LEU A 300 33.95 8.07 8.46
CA LEU A 300 32.90 7.07 8.68
C LEU A 300 31.52 7.66 8.38
N VAL A 301 31.31 8.94 8.70
CA VAL A 301 30.04 9.63 8.45
C VAL A 301 29.95 10.20 7.03
N GLY A 302 31.04 10.75 6.50
CA GLY A 302 31.08 11.51 5.24
C GLY A 302 31.04 13.05 5.43
N ARG A 303 30.87 13.51 6.67
CA ARG A 303 30.91 14.92 7.08
C ARG A 303 31.65 15.05 8.41
N TRP A 304 32.32 16.17 8.62
CA TRP A 304 32.82 16.58 9.93
C TRP A 304 31.67 16.89 10.89
N ARG A 305 31.93 16.94 12.19
CA ARG A 305 30.88 17.23 13.18
C ARG A 305 30.21 18.60 13.00
N SER A 306 30.87 19.57 12.38
CA SER A 306 30.27 20.86 12.00
C SER A 306 29.21 20.76 10.90
N GLY A 307 29.18 19.66 10.14
CA GLY A 307 28.44 19.50 8.90
C GLY A 307 29.28 19.67 7.64
N THR A 308 30.53 20.13 7.72
CA THR A 308 31.41 20.32 6.56
C THR A 308 31.60 18.99 5.79
N PRO A 309 31.36 18.94 4.46
CA PRO A 309 31.51 17.70 3.69
C PRO A 309 32.98 17.32 3.48
N VAL A 310 33.32 16.07 3.80
CA VAL A 310 34.68 15.51 3.59
C VAL A 310 35.07 15.58 2.12
N ALA A 311 34.11 15.40 1.21
CA ALA A 311 34.32 15.50 -0.23
C ALA A 311 34.87 16.86 -0.70
N LYS A 312 34.65 17.95 0.05
CA LYS A 312 35.19 19.29 -0.27
C LYS A 312 36.33 19.71 0.65
N CYS A 313 36.26 19.34 1.92
CA CYS A 313 37.26 19.69 2.93
C CYS A 313 37.84 18.42 3.57
N PRO A 314 38.67 17.64 2.86
CA PRO A 314 39.13 16.35 3.36
C PRO A 314 40.17 16.45 4.49
N ASN A 315 40.88 17.57 4.57
CA ASN A 315 42.03 17.70 5.48
C ASN A 315 41.67 18.33 6.84
N ALA A 316 40.64 19.17 6.90
CA ALA A 316 40.26 19.86 8.13
C ALA A 316 38.77 20.25 8.12
N ASP A 317 38.21 20.35 9.34
CA ASP A 317 36.89 20.91 9.56
C ASP A 317 36.90 22.44 9.34
N MET A 318 35.84 22.99 8.74
CA MET A 318 35.77 24.41 8.34
C MET A 318 34.52 25.14 8.87
N PRO A 319 34.24 25.13 10.19
CA PRO A 319 32.97 25.58 10.76
C PRO A 319 32.63 27.06 10.57
N SER A 320 33.62 27.92 10.30
CA SER A 320 33.48 29.38 10.19
C SER A 320 33.19 29.87 8.77
N ASN A 321 33.21 29.01 7.76
CA ASN A 321 32.79 29.39 6.42
C ASN A 321 31.26 29.36 6.36
N ALA A 322 30.62 30.49 6.05
CA ALA A 322 29.15 30.68 6.08
C ALA A 322 28.36 29.64 5.24
N LEU A 323 29.03 28.95 4.31
CA LEU A 323 28.45 27.89 3.49
C LEU A 323 28.75 26.47 4.00
N SER A 324 29.82 26.26 4.78
CA SER A 324 30.37 24.92 5.08
C SER A 324 29.40 23.96 5.77
N GLY A 325 28.64 24.43 6.75
CA GLY A 325 27.77 23.60 7.57
C GLY A 325 26.51 23.12 6.84
N ASP A 326 26.11 23.80 5.77
CA ASP A 326 24.91 23.48 4.96
C ASP A 326 25.24 23.16 3.49
N ASP A 327 26.53 23.13 3.13
CA ASP A 327 26.97 22.85 1.77
C ASP A 327 26.61 21.41 1.39
N ASN A 328 25.77 21.29 0.37
CA ASN A 328 25.34 20.02 -0.18
C ASN A 328 25.69 19.88 -1.67
N ASP A 329 26.50 20.78 -2.25
CA ASP A 329 26.75 20.83 -3.69
C ASP A 329 28.00 20.06 -4.11
N PHE A 330 27.92 18.73 -4.04
CA PHE A 330 28.98 17.78 -4.45
C PHE A 330 28.36 16.46 -4.92
N GLY A 331 29.12 15.65 -5.66
CA GLY A 331 28.61 14.45 -6.34
C GLY A 331 29.36 13.13 -6.15
N TYR A 332 30.57 13.11 -5.58
CA TYR A 332 31.46 11.93 -5.53
C TYR A 332 31.91 11.36 -6.89
N ARG A 333 31.44 11.88 -8.03
CA ARG A 333 31.91 11.48 -9.38
C ARG A 333 33.43 11.52 -9.55
N ASN A 334 34.10 12.45 -8.87
CA ASN A 334 35.55 12.63 -8.87
C ASN A 334 36.30 11.76 -7.84
N ASP A 335 35.60 10.93 -7.07
CA ASP A 335 36.17 10.04 -6.05
C ASP A 335 35.62 8.60 -6.19
N PRO A 336 35.71 7.97 -7.38
CA PRO A 336 35.07 6.67 -7.67
C PRO A 336 35.55 5.51 -6.79
N GLU A 337 36.80 5.57 -6.33
CA GLU A 337 37.44 4.56 -5.48
C GLU A 337 37.28 4.87 -3.98
N GLY A 338 36.74 6.03 -3.62
CA GLY A 338 36.54 6.42 -2.22
C GLY A 338 37.81 6.72 -1.44
N PHE A 339 38.85 7.22 -2.11
CA PHE A 339 40.09 7.65 -1.44
C PHE A 339 39.88 8.89 -0.57
N THR A 340 38.92 9.74 -0.94
CA THR A 340 38.62 10.96 -0.17
C THR A 340 37.51 10.71 0.84
N THR A 341 36.34 10.27 0.34
CA THR A 341 35.19 9.87 1.16
C THR A 341 35.00 8.38 0.99
N PRO A 342 35.34 7.54 2.00
CA PRO A 342 35.27 6.09 1.89
C PRO A 342 33.95 5.58 1.30
N LEU A 343 34.02 4.49 0.53
CA LEU A 343 32.84 3.90 -0.11
C LEU A 343 31.78 3.44 0.91
N PHE A 344 32.22 3.07 2.11
CA PHE A 344 31.36 2.68 3.23
C PHE A 344 30.90 3.85 4.11
N SER A 345 31.23 5.11 3.78
CA SER A 345 30.78 6.27 4.58
C SER A 345 29.26 6.34 4.63
N HIS A 346 28.68 6.58 5.81
CA HIS A 346 27.23 6.59 6.02
C HIS A 346 26.46 7.46 5.01
N LEU A 347 26.86 8.72 4.84
CA LEU A 347 26.21 9.66 3.92
C LEU A 347 26.49 9.37 2.44
N ARG A 348 27.50 8.55 2.13
CA ARG A 348 27.78 8.08 0.77
C ARG A 348 27.00 6.80 0.47
N GLN A 349 26.84 5.91 1.44
CA GLN A 349 26.03 4.70 1.25
C GLN A 349 24.54 5.04 1.16
N THR A 350 24.04 5.91 2.02
CA THR A 350 22.63 6.34 2.01
C THR A 350 22.28 7.26 0.86
N ASN A 351 23.27 7.91 0.25
CA ASN A 351 23.12 8.66 -0.99
C ASN A 351 24.44 8.71 -1.78
N PRO A 352 24.66 7.77 -2.72
CA PRO A 352 25.85 7.73 -3.57
C PRO A 352 25.97 8.86 -4.60
N ARG A 353 24.91 9.67 -4.78
CA ARG A 353 24.83 10.76 -5.75
C ARG A 353 25.19 10.31 -7.17
N ASP A 354 26.03 11.05 -7.90
CA ASP A 354 26.50 10.68 -9.23
C ASP A 354 27.87 9.97 -9.20
N GLY A 355 28.26 9.42 -8.04
CA GLY A 355 29.50 8.66 -7.85
C GLY A 355 29.32 7.15 -7.67
N LEU A 356 28.12 6.61 -7.96
CA LEU A 356 27.87 5.16 -7.92
C LEU A 356 28.38 4.48 -9.18
N LEU A 357 29.35 3.58 -9.05
CA LEU A 357 29.79 2.69 -10.11
C LEU A 357 29.16 1.30 -9.94
N GLU A 358 28.70 0.71 -11.04
CA GLU A 358 28.19 -0.67 -11.05
C GLU A 358 29.29 -1.70 -11.29
N ALA A 359 30.39 -1.31 -11.94
CA ALA A 359 31.54 -2.17 -12.23
C ALA A 359 32.83 -1.34 -12.40
N PRO A 360 34.02 -1.94 -12.25
CA PRO A 360 35.28 -1.26 -12.51
C PRO A 360 35.36 -0.82 -13.97
N GLY A 361 35.76 0.44 -14.20
CA GLY A 361 35.88 1.02 -15.54
C GLY A 361 34.56 1.40 -16.22
N ALA A 362 33.40 1.23 -15.56
CA ALA A 362 32.13 1.78 -16.03
C ALA A 362 32.05 3.29 -15.76
N GLU A 363 31.13 3.97 -16.45
CA GLU A 363 30.77 5.35 -16.11
C GLU A 363 29.88 5.37 -14.83
N PRO A 364 30.10 6.31 -13.90
CA PRO A 364 29.21 6.48 -12.76
C PRO A 364 27.77 6.73 -13.18
N LEU A 365 26.84 6.06 -12.52
CA LEU A 365 25.41 6.21 -12.73
C LEU A 365 24.99 7.66 -12.48
N PRO A 366 24.10 8.22 -13.30
CA PRO A 366 23.60 9.56 -13.08
C PRO A 366 22.70 9.61 -11.84
N GLU A 367 22.79 10.71 -11.09
CA GLU A 367 21.95 10.90 -9.90
C GLU A 367 20.45 10.90 -10.25
N LYS A 368 20.08 11.49 -11.39
CA LYS A 368 18.75 11.40 -12.00
C LYS A 368 18.74 10.40 -13.16
N PRO A 369 17.79 9.45 -13.23
CA PRO A 369 16.68 9.21 -12.29
C PRO A 369 17.03 8.29 -11.10
N VAL A 370 18.22 7.68 -11.08
CA VAL A 370 18.48 6.47 -10.29
C VAL A 370 18.48 6.74 -8.78
N MET A 371 19.23 7.74 -8.32
CA MET A 371 19.30 8.08 -6.89
C MET A 371 18.09 8.88 -6.43
N ASP A 372 17.52 9.70 -7.30
CA ASP A 372 16.34 10.51 -7.01
C ASP A 372 15.13 9.63 -6.59
N ARG A 373 15.02 8.39 -7.11
CA ARG A 373 13.98 7.39 -6.71
C ARG A 373 14.16 6.79 -5.32
N ARG A 374 15.32 6.99 -4.68
CA ARG A 374 15.66 6.42 -3.37
C ARG A 374 15.54 7.43 -2.23
N ARG A 375 15.12 8.66 -2.54
CA ARG A 375 15.03 9.77 -1.59
C ARG A 375 13.90 9.57 -0.61
N MET A 376 14.04 10.08 0.62
CA MET A 376 12.99 10.10 1.64
C MET A 376 13.08 11.41 2.43
N MET A 377 11.97 11.87 3.00
CA MET A 377 11.97 13.04 3.88
C MET A 377 12.27 12.59 5.30
N ARG A 378 13.31 13.10 5.98
CA ARG A 378 13.61 12.73 7.36
C ARG A 378 13.12 13.81 8.34
N ARG A 379 12.48 13.40 9.42
CA ARG A 379 11.91 14.25 10.49
C ARG A 379 12.30 13.76 11.89
N GLY A 380 13.46 13.10 11.97
CA GLY A 380 13.94 12.51 13.21
C GLY A 380 14.32 13.54 14.27
N SER A 381 14.46 13.06 15.51
CA SER A 381 14.88 13.88 16.65
C SER A 381 15.71 13.04 17.63
N PRO A 382 16.77 13.57 18.24
CA PRO A 382 17.47 12.88 19.33
C PRO A 382 16.54 12.63 20.53
N TYR A 383 16.82 11.59 21.31
CA TYR A 383 16.20 11.36 22.61
C TYR A 383 17.26 11.05 23.67
N GLY A 384 16.96 11.36 24.93
CA GLY A 384 17.88 11.12 26.05
C GLY A 384 18.97 12.20 26.19
N ALA A 385 19.66 12.17 27.33
CA ALA A 385 20.70 13.16 27.64
C ALA A 385 22.01 12.89 26.86
N PRO A 386 22.70 13.94 26.39
CA PRO A 386 23.98 13.79 25.71
C PRO A 386 25.03 13.15 26.64
N PHE A 387 25.84 12.23 26.09
CA PHE A 387 26.97 11.68 26.85
C PHE A 387 28.07 12.73 27.02
N ASP A 388 28.46 12.99 28.27
CA ASP A 388 29.62 13.81 28.63
C ASP A 388 30.55 13.02 29.56
N PRO A 389 31.76 12.63 29.11
CA PRO A 389 32.68 11.86 29.93
C PRO A 389 33.21 12.61 31.15
N ALA A 390 33.04 13.94 31.21
CA ALA A 390 33.51 14.79 32.31
C ALA A 390 32.40 15.15 33.32
N SER A 391 31.18 14.62 33.17
CA SER A 391 30.02 14.99 33.98
C SER A 391 29.47 13.80 34.77
N ASP A 392 29.27 13.99 36.09
CA ASP A 392 28.51 13.07 36.96
C ASP A 392 26.98 13.29 36.86
N GLY A 393 26.53 14.15 35.94
CA GLY A 393 25.12 14.49 35.74
C GLY A 393 24.31 13.43 34.96
N PRO A 394 23.02 13.71 34.68
CA PRO A 394 22.23 12.84 33.82
C PRO A 394 22.88 12.74 32.44
N GLY A 395 23.15 11.52 31.97
CA GLY A 395 23.86 11.29 30.70
C GLY A 395 25.16 10.49 30.80
N GLY A 396 25.49 9.89 31.95
CA GLY A 396 26.59 8.93 32.10
C GLY A 396 26.53 7.75 31.12
N PRO A 397 27.59 6.94 30.98
CA PRO A 397 27.78 6.00 29.85
C PRO A 397 26.57 5.09 29.58
N ASP A 398 25.93 4.56 30.62
CA ASP A 398 24.82 3.60 30.51
C ASP A 398 23.42 4.23 30.35
N ALA A 399 23.31 5.56 30.30
CA ALA A 399 22.01 6.23 30.16
C ALA A 399 21.42 6.01 28.76
N ALA A 400 20.10 5.72 28.69
CA ALA A 400 19.40 5.53 27.43
C ALA A 400 19.41 6.81 26.58
N ARG A 401 19.91 6.70 25.35
CA ARG A 401 19.98 7.80 24.38
C ARG A 401 19.98 7.25 22.96
N GLY A 402 19.60 8.10 22.02
CA GLY A 402 19.71 7.75 20.62
C GLY A 402 18.88 8.65 19.71
N LEU A 403 18.48 8.11 18.57
CA LEU A 403 17.73 8.83 17.55
C LEU A 403 16.34 8.21 17.36
N LEU A 404 15.32 9.06 17.39
CA LEU A 404 14.04 8.76 16.76
C LEU A 404 14.21 8.99 15.27
N PHE A 405 14.44 7.92 14.51
CA PHE A 405 14.40 8.02 13.06
C PHE A 405 12.94 8.08 12.62
N VAL A 406 12.59 9.16 11.93
CA VAL A 406 11.26 9.35 11.35
C VAL A 406 11.45 9.68 9.87
N SER A 407 10.74 8.98 8.99
CA SER A 407 10.76 9.30 7.56
C SER A 407 9.40 9.19 6.88
N TYR A 408 9.25 9.99 5.81
CA TYR A 408 8.10 9.98 4.93
C TYR A 408 8.51 9.67 3.49
N GLN A 409 7.75 8.78 2.85
CA GLN A 409 7.99 8.30 1.49
C GLN A 409 6.71 7.72 0.88
N SER A 410 6.62 7.63 -0.45
CA SER A 410 5.48 7.00 -1.12
C SER A 410 5.65 5.50 -1.35
N ASP A 411 6.87 4.96 -1.20
CA ASP A 411 7.20 3.56 -1.41
C ASP A 411 8.18 3.04 -0.33
N LEU A 412 7.69 2.20 0.57
CA LEU A 412 8.50 1.61 1.64
C LEU A 412 9.62 0.74 1.07
N VAL A 413 9.33 -0.03 0.03
CA VAL A 413 10.23 -1.06 -0.50
C VAL A 413 11.34 -0.44 -1.32
N GLU A 414 11.02 0.52 -2.18
CA GLU A 414 12.00 1.17 -3.05
C GLU A 414 12.85 2.25 -2.37
N GLN A 415 12.42 2.76 -1.21
CA GLN A 415 13.09 3.86 -0.53
C GLN A 415 13.68 3.40 0.80
N PHE A 416 12.91 3.39 1.89
CA PHE A 416 13.41 3.08 3.22
C PHE A 416 14.03 1.67 3.30
N GLU A 417 13.30 0.63 2.87
CA GLU A 417 13.81 -0.75 2.93
C GLU A 417 14.99 -0.96 2.00
N PHE A 418 14.97 -0.37 0.81
CA PHE A 418 16.06 -0.47 -0.13
C PHE A 418 17.36 0.12 0.43
N VAL A 419 17.29 1.35 0.96
CA VAL A 419 18.46 2.01 1.57
C VAL A 419 18.98 1.19 2.76
N GLN A 420 18.10 0.66 3.61
CA GLN A 420 18.52 -0.16 4.74
C GLN A 420 19.16 -1.49 4.28
N LYS A 421 18.48 -2.25 3.42
CA LYS A 421 18.87 -3.62 3.07
C LYS A 421 19.95 -3.67 2.01
N ALA A 422 19.76 -2.96 0.90
CA ALA A 422 20.60 -3.06 -0.27
C ALA A 422 21.85 -2.19 -0.18
N TRP A 423 21.84 -1.15 0.67
CA TRP A 423 22.96 -0.22 0.83
C TRP A 423 23.62 -0.34 2.21
N ILE A 424 22.95 0.06 3.29
CA ILE A 424 23.54 0.10 4.64
C ILE A 424 24.03 -1.29 5.10
N ASN A 425 23.18 -2.30 4.98
CA ASN A 425 23.48 -3.65 5.47
C ASN A 425 24.33 -4.48 4.50
N ASN A 426 24.45 -4.06 3.24
CA ASN A 426 25.04 -4.87 2.19
C ASN A 426 26.56 -4.68 2.18
N VAL A 427 27.28 -5.74 2.56
CA VAL A 427 28.75 -5.75 2.58
C VAL A 427 29.38 -5.50 1.21
N ASP A 428 28.66 -5.76 0.12
CA ASP A 428 29.15 -5.58 -1.24
C ASP A 428 28.73 -4.23 -1.85
N PHE A 429 28.10 -3.33 -1.09
CA PHE A 429 27.67 -2.03 -1.61
C PHE A 429 28.69 -0.91 -1.37
N PRO A 430 29.03 -0.08 -2.38
CA PRO A 430 28.67 -0.18 -3.79
C PRO A 430 29.29 -1.40 -4.50
N PRO A 431 28.58 -2.02 -5.47
CA PRO A 431 28.96 -3.29 -6.08
C PRO A 431 30.16 -3.19 -7.01
N GLY A 432 30.65 -4.36 -7.44
CA GLY A 432 31.65 -4.46 -8.49
C GLY A 432 33.03 -3.96 -8.07
N ARG A 433 33.42 -4.12 -6.80
CA ARG A 433 34.73 -3.71 -6.30
C ARG A 433 35.67 -4.91 -6.17
N GLY A 434 36.98 -4.67 -6.34
CA GLY A 434 38.00 -5.72 -6.20
C GLY A 434 38.04 -6.32 -4.78
N ARG A 435 37.70 -5.50 -3.78
CA ARG A 435 37.37 -5.93 -2.42
C ARG A 435 36.03 -5.32 -2.02
N LYS A 436 35.24 -6.10 -1.30
CA LYS A 436 33.92 -5.69 -0.81
C LYS A 436 34.06 -4.47 0.12
N PRO A 437 33.40 -3.32 -0.14
CA PRO A 437 33.56 -2.13 0.71
C PRO A 437 33.23 -2.36 2.18
N GLY A 438 32.27 -3.24 2.47
CA GLY A 438 31.75 -3.52 3.81
C GLY A 438 30.45 -2.79 4.11
N PRO A 439 29.77 -3.15 5.21
CA PRO A 439 28.54 -2.48 5.61
C PRO A 439 28.83 -1.09 6.18
N ASP A 440 27.78 -0.32 6.42
CA ASP A 440 27.86 0.98 7.10
C ASP A 440 28.47 0.82 8.52
N PRO A 441 29.61 1.45 8.85
CA PRO A 441 30.26 1.30 10.15
C PRO A 441 29.64 2.18 11.26
N MET A 442 28.64 3.00 10.94
CA MET A 442 27.94 3.86 11.89
C MET A 442 26.63 3.22 12.34
N VAL A 443 25.78 2.80 11.39
CA VAL A 443 24.43 2.30 11.69
C VAL A 443 24.16 0.88 11.18
N GLY A 444 25.10 0.29 10.44
CA GLY A 444 24.98 -1.05 9.88
C GLY A 444 25.34 -2.16 10.88
N PRO A 445 25.23 -3.43 10.44
CA PRO A 445 25.58 -4.58 11.27
C PRO A 445 27.08 -4.66 11.56
N THR A 446 27.43 -5.43 12.60
CA THR A 446 28.82 -5.79 12.89
C THR A 446 29.49 -6.39 11.64
N GLY A 447 30.66 -5.89 11.27
CA GLY A 447 31.31 -6.29 10.03
C GLY A 447 32.70 -5.71 9.81
N LYS A 448 33.30 -6.12 8.71
CA LYS A 448 34.60 -5.62 8.23
C LYS A 448 34.37 -4.65 7.09
N VAL A 449 35.16 -3.57 7.05
CA VAL A 449 35.13 -2.58 5.97
C VAL A 449 36.53 -2.41 5.38
N ASN A 450 36.60 -2.09 4.09
CA ASN A 450 37.85 -1.93 3.36
C ASN A 450 38.15 -0.44 3.14
N PHE A 451 39.13 0.10 3.87
CA PHE A 451 39.61 1.47 3.71
C PHE A 451 40.57 1.54 2.52
N GLU A 452 40.11 2.16 1.45
CA GLU A 452 40.88 2.31 0.21
C GLU A 452 41.88 3.47 0.30
N SER A 453 43.10 3.23 -0.16
CA SER A 453 44.15 4.24 -0.28
C SER A 453 44.95 3.98 -1.57
N PRO A 454 45.62 4.99 -2.15
CA PRO A 454 46.38 4.79 -3.39
C PRO A 454 47.37 3.62 -3.27
N GLY A 455 47.11 2.55 -4.04
CA GLY A 455 47.97 1.36 -4.10
C GLY A 455 47.82 0.36 -2.94
N THR A 456 46.91 0.57 -1.97
CA THR A 456 46.72 -0.35 -0.84
C THR A 456 45.32 -0.27 -0.23
N THR A 457 44.83 -1.40 0.28
CA THR A 457 43.56 -1.49 1.00
C THR A 457 43.80 -1.99 2.41
N THR A 458 43.32 -1.27 3.42
CA THR A 458 43.43 -1.66 4.83
C THR A 458 42.07 -2.07 5.38
N GLU A 459 41.95 -3.29 5.90
CA GLU A 459 40.72 -3.79 6.51
C GLU A 459 40.57 -3.24 7.94
N LEU A 460 39.38 -2.72 8.25
CA LEU A 460 38.96 -2.29 9.59
C LEU A 460 37.80 -3.16 10.07
N SER A 461 37.65 -3.30 11.38
CA SER A 461 36.57 -4.10 11.99
C SER A 461 35.69 -3.23 12.87
N PHE A 462 34.39 -3.26 12.62
CA PHE A 462 33.40 -2.48 13.36
C PHE A 462 32.33 -3.37 14.01
N SER A 463 31.92 -2.98 15.21
CA SER A 463 30.80 -3.57 15.93
C SER A 463 29.56 -2.71 15.71
N GLN A 464 28.38 -3.29 15.90
CA GLN A 464 27.14 -2.53 15.88
C GLN A 464 27.01 -1.70 17.17
N PHE A 465 26.81 -0.39 17.02
CA PHE A 465 26.58 0.55 18.14
C PHE A 465 25.24 1.28 18.05
N VAL A 466 24.43 0.90 17.07
CA VAL A 466 23.07 1.38 16.92
C VAL A 466 22.12 0.19 17.03
N THR A 467 21.28 0.20 18.06
CA THR A 467 20.34 -0.89 18.36
C THR A 467 18.91 -0.45 18.07
N THR A 468 18.18 -1.22 17.27
CA THR A 468 16.76 -0.97 17.05
C THR A 468 15.96 -1.46 18.25
N GLU A 469 15.23 -0.55 18.90
CA GLU A 469 14.42 -0.87 20.07
C GLU A 469 12.92 -0.72 19.80
N GLY A 470 12.52 -0.53 18.54
CA GLY A 470 11.13 -0.43 18.13
C GLY A 470 11.01 0.15 16.73
N SER A 471 10.08 -0.37 15.94
CA SER A 471 9.79 0.13 14.60
C SER A 471 8.30 0.03 14.27
N VAL A 472 7.79 1.02 13.53
CA VAL A 472 6.40 1.00 13.02
C VAL A 472 6.39 1.48 11.58
N TYR A 473 5.66 0.76 10.73
CA TYR A 473 5.16 1.27 9.47
C TYR A 473 3.72 1.77 9.65
N ALA A 474 3.54 3.06 9.50
CA ALA A 474 2.25 3.72 9.52
C ALA A 474 2.00 4.45 8.20
N PHE A 475 0.79 4.96 8.03
CA PHE A 475 0.37 5.77 6.90
C PHE A 475 -0.19 7.09 7.43
N ALA A 476 0.36 8.22 6.98
CA ALA A 476 -0.16 9.54 7.24
C ALA A 476 -1.16 9.90 6.12
N PRO A 477 -2.49 9.73 6.35
CA PRO A 477 -3.49 10.01 5.33
C PRO A 477 -3.67 11.51 5.08
N SER A 478 -4.32 11.87 3.98
CA SER A 478 -4.82 13.22 3.75
C SER A 478 -5.89 13.62 4.78
N LEU A 479 -6.14 14.91 4.95
CA LEU A 479 -7.21 15.41 5.82
C LEU A 479 -8.59 14.99 5.31
N THR A 480 -8.78 14.88 3.99
CA THR A 480 -9.99 14.30 3.40
C THR A 480 -10.19 12.86 3.89
N THR A 481 -9.17 12.02 3.77
CA THR A 481 -9.23 10.64 4.26
C THR A 481 -9.41 10.57 5.79
N LEU A 482 -8.80 11.46 6.57
CA LEU A 482 -9.04 11.55 8.02
C LEU A 482 -10.50 11.79 8.36
N ARG A 483 -11.18 12.70 7.64
CA ARG A 483 -12.61 12.96 7.84
C ARG A 483 -13.44 11.70 7.56
N HIS A 484 -13.13 10.98 6.48
CA HIS A 484 -13.80 9.71 6.15
C HIS A 484 -13.53 8.61 7.18
N LEU A 485 -12.29 8.51 7.69
CA LEU A 485 -11.95 7.56 8.75
C LEU A 485 -12.75 7.83 10.03
N GLY A 486 -13.04 9.10 10.31
CA GLY A 486 -13.98 9.49 11.37
C GLY A 486 -15.40 8.93 11.20
N ASP A 487 -15.82 8.63 9.98
CA ASP A 487 -17.08 7.93 9.65
C ASP A 487 -16.91 6.42 9.49
N GLY A 488 -15.67 5.90 9.59
CA GLY A 488 -15.35 4.51 9.31
C GLY A 488 -15.27 4.15 7.83
N ARG A 489 -15.04 5.14 6.98
CA ARG A 489 -14.84 4.99 5.54
C ARG A 489 -13.40 5.33 5.18
N LEU A 490 -12.89 4.77 4.09
CA LEU A 490 -11.59 5.15 3.55
C LEU A 490 -11.71 6.23 2.48
N THR A 491 -12.77 6.22 1.67
CA THR A 491 -12.96 7.13 0.53
C THR A 491 -14.29 7.89 0.64
N ASP A 492 -14.35 9.03 -0.03
CA ASP A 492 -15.56 9.80 -0.35
C ASP A 492 -16.45 9.08 -1.37
N LYS A 493 -15.84 8.28 -2.26
CA LYS A 493 -16.57 7.40 -3.15
C LYS A 493 -17.49 6.54 -2.30
N LEU A 494 -18.78 6.59 -2.63
CA LEU A 494 -19.71 5.57 -2.16
C LEU A 494 -19.08 4.22 -2.53
N PRO A 495 -19.29 3.16 -1.71
CA PRO A 495 -19.02 1.81 -2.18
C PRO A 495 -19.62 1.72 -3.58
N SER A 496 -18.84 1.29 -4.58
CA SER A 496 -19.39 1.13 -5.91
C SER A 496 -20.68 0.32 -5.74
N THR A 497 -21.79 0.90 -6.17
CA THR A 497 -23.07 0.21 -6.17
C THR A 497 -22.90 -0.89 -7.18
N VAL A 498 -22.50 -2.05 -6.67
CA VAL A 498 -22.51 -3.29 -7.42
C VAL A 498 -23.96 -3.51 -7.77
N ARG A 499 -24.24 -3.61 -9.07
CA ARG A 499 -25.52 -4.10 -9.56
C ARG A 499 -25.57 -5.60 -9.25
N PRO A 500 -26.44 -6.06 -8.33
CA PRO A 500 -26.65 -7.49 -8.16
C PRO A 500 -27.11 -8.04 -9.51
N THR A 501 -26.42 -9.07 -9.99
CA THR A 501 -26.85 -9.75 -11.22
C THR A 501 -27.79 -10.85 -10.83
N ASP A 502 -29.01 -10.77 -11.34
CA ASP A 502 -30.04 -11.75 -11.06
C ASP A 502 -29.86 -13.02 -11.89
N ALA A 503 -29.36 -12.90 -13.14
CA ALA A 503 -29.00 -14.02 -13.98
C ALA A 503 -28.07 -13.60 -15.13
N PHE A 504 -27.40 -14.58 -15.76
CA PHE A 504 -26.71 -14.40 -17.04
C PHE A 504 -27.33 -15.28 -18.13
N LEU A 505 -27.53 -14.72 -19.33
CA LEU A 505 -27.91 -15.47 -20.52
C LEU A 505 -26.85 -15.36 -21.60
N PRO A 506 -26.20 -16.48 -21.99
CA PRO A 506 -25.38 -16.53 -23.19
C PRO A 506 -26.17 -16.07 -24.41
N ILE A 507 -25.69 -15.05 -25.12
CA ILE A 507 -26.38 -14.54 -26.31
C ILE A 507 -26.11 -15.48 -27.48
N PRO A 508 -27.14 -16.00 -28.17
CA PRO A 508 -27.09 -16.43 -29.57
C PRO A 508 -25.84 -17.16 -30.04
N ASP A 509 -25.55 -16.99 -31.29
CA ASP A 509 -24.30 -17.09 -32.02
C ASP A 509 -23.04 -16.36 -31.46
N MET A 510 -23.02 -15.90 -30.20
CA MET A 510 -21.97 -15.01 -29.66
C MET A 510 -21.16 -15.62 -28.53
N GLN A 511 -20.94 -16.93 -28.53
CA GLN A 511 -20.01 -17.59 -27.59
C GLN A 511 -18.68 -17.87 -28.29
N ARG A 512 -17.58 -17.42 -27.68
CA ARG A 512 -16.21 -17.52 -28.20
C ARG A 512 -16.01 -16.95 -29.61
N ASP A 513 -16.85 -16.00 -30.02
CA ASP A 513 -16.68 -15.28 -31.29
C ASP A 513 -15.51 -14.30 -31.17
N ARG A 514 -14.52 -14.45 -32.05
CA ARG A 514 -13.30 -13.60 -32.07
C ARG A 514 -12.60 -13.47 -30.69
N GLY A 515 -12.62 -14.54 -29.90
CA GLY A 515 -11.97 -14.58 -28.58
C GLY A 515 -12.74 -13.85 -27.47
N LYS A 516 -14.06 -13.70 -27.62
CA LYS A 516 -14.95 -13.15 -26.60
C LYS A 516 -16.26 -13.93 -26.54
N SER A 517 -16.92 -13.88 -25.40
CA SER A 517 -18.27 -14.42 -25.20
C SER A 517 -19.19 -13.34 -24.65
N TRP A 518 -20.40 -13.23 -25.21
CA TRP A 518 -21.35 -12.18 -24.87
C TRP A 518 -22.51 -12.72 -24.06
N TYR A 519 -22.96 -11.91 -23.10
CA TYR A 519 -24.04 -12.26 -22.20
C TYR A 519 -25.01 -11.09 -22.03
N TRP A 520 -26.28 -11.44 -21.85
CA TRP A 520 -27.26 -10.57 -21.22
C TRP A 520 -27.17 -10.76 -19.70
N ALA A 521 -26.79 -9.70 -18.99
CA ALA A 521 -26.74 -9.66 -17.54
C ALA A 521 -28.03 -9.00 -17.01
N TYR A 522 -28.87 -9.77 -16.32
CA TYR A 522 -30.15 -9.30 -15.77
C TYR A 522 -29.96 -8.68 -14.39
N GLY A 523 -30.81 -7.72 -14.05
CA GLY A 523 -30.75 -7.04 -12.76
C GLY A 523 -31.97 -6.16 -12.54
N THR A 524 -32.00 -5.50 -11.39
CA THR A 524 -33.08 -4.57 -11.04
C THR A 524 -32.59 -3.12 -11.13
N GLY A 525 -33.21 -2.33 -11.99
CA GLY A 525 -32.97 -0.89 -12.14
C GLY A 525 -33.99 -0.05 -11.38
N THR A 526 -33.87 1.27 -11.44
CA THR A 526 -34.76 2.22 -10.72
C THR A 526 -36.23 2.05 -11.09
N ASP A 527 -36.53 1.75 -12.36
CA ASP A 527 -37.88 1.70 -12.91
C ASP A 527 -38.37 0.27 -13.21
N GLY A 528 -37.66 -0.75 -12.71
CA GLY A 528 -38.01 -2.17 -12.92
C GLY A 528 -36.84 -3.01 -13.45
N PRO A 529 -37.10 -4.22 -13.97
CA PRO A 529 -36.05 -5.13 -14.40
C PRO A 529 -35.37 -4.66 -15.67
N VAL A 530 -34.05 -4.78 -15.69
CA VAL A 530 -33.18 -4.31 -16.76
C VAL A 530 -32.25 -5.42 -17.22
N CYS A 531 -31.75 -5.28 -18.45
CA CYS A 531 -30.74 -6.12 -19.03
C CYS A 531 -29.63 -5.27 -19.65
N ARG A 532 -28.39 -5.63 -19.35
CA ARG A 532 -27.17 -5.05 -19.91
C ARG A 532 -26.49 -6.06 -20.83
N THR A 533 -25.86 -5.59 -21.90
CA THR A 533 -25.03 -6.47 -22.74
C THR A 533 -23.59 -6.36 -22.30
N ILE A 534 -22.98 -7.49 -21.99
CA ILE A 534 -21.59 -7.57 -21.56
C ILE A 534 -20.81 -8.53 -22.47
N SER A 535 -19.50 -8.37 -22.51
CA SER A 535 -18.59 -9.36 -23.09
C SER A 535 -17.50 -9.74 -22.11
N ILE A 536 -17.01 -10.97 -22.24
CA ILE A 536 -15.89 -11.52 -21.48
C ILE A 536 -14.87 -12.02 -22.50
N ALA A 537 -13.63 -11.54 -22.41
CA ALA A 537 -12.55 -12.01 -23.29
C ALA A 537 -12.02 -13.39 -22.87
N ASP A 538 -11.64 -14.21 -23.85
CA ASP A 538 -10.82 -15.41 -23.62
C ASP A 538 -9.41 -15.00 -23.13
N GLY A 539 -8.69 -15.93 -22.51
CA GLY A 539 -7.33 -15.73 -22.00
C GLY A 539 -7.27 -15.42 -20.49
N ASN A 540 -6.05 -15.36 -19.96
CA ASN A 540 -5.79 -15.46 -18.51
C ASN A 540 -6.49 -14.44 -17.61
N GLU A 541 -6.83 -13.26 -18.12
CA GLU A 541 -7.43 -12.19 -17.31
C GLU A 541 -8.95 -12.18 -17.34
N HIS A 542 -9.58 -12.81 -18.35
CA HIS A 542 -11.04 -12.82 -18.54
C HIS A 542 -11.71 -11.46 -18.37
N ASN A 543 -11.11 -10.41 -18.95
CA ASN A 543 -11.57 -9.04 -18.78
C ASN A 543 -13.03 -8.88 -19.26
N ASP A 544 -13.89 -8.38 -18.37
CA ASP A 544 -15.29 -8.11 -18.64
C ASP A 544 -15.51 -6.66 -19.11
N THR A 545 -16.45 -6.44 -20.02
CA THR A 545 -16.73 -5.13 -20.63
C THR A 545 -18.24 -4.91 -20.79
N VAL A 546 -18.70 -3.68 -20.51
CA VAL A 546 -20.05 -3.25 -20.90
C VAL A 546 -20.06 -2.94 -22.38
N GLU A 547 -20.79 -3.73 -23.16
CA GLU A 547 -20.99 -3.51 -24.59
C GLU A 547 -22.19 -2.60 -24.86
N ARG A 548 -23.25 -2.75 -24.05
CA ARG A 548 -24.42 -1.86 -24.07
C ARG A 548 -24.92 -1.62 -22.65
N PRO A 549 -25.39 -0.40 -22.31
CA PRO A 549 -25.89 -0.08 -20.98
C PRO A 549 -27.20 -0.82 -20.65
N ASP A 550 -27.69 -0.64 -19.41
CA ASP A 550 -28.97 -1.21 -18.98
C ASP A 550 -30.12 -0.72 -19.86
N ARG A 551 -30.92 -1.68 -20.33
CA ARG A 551 -32.16 -1.46 -21.08
C ARG A 551 -33.31 -2.11 -20.32
N PRO A 552 -34.47 -1.46 -20.20
CA PRO A 552 -35.65 -2.09 -19.61
C PRO A 552 -36.01 -3.39 -20.31
N LEU A 553 -36.33 -4.45 -19.57
CA LEU A 553 -36.75 -5.72 -20.20
C LEU A 553 -38.00 -5.57 -21.08
N THR A 554 -38.85 -4.60 -20.77
CA THR A 554 -40.02 -4.21 -21.58
C THR A 554 -39.67 -3.80 -23.01
N THR A 555 -38.38 -3.57 -23.31
CA THR A 555 -37.89 -3.39 -24.68
C THR A 555 -38.25 -4.60 -25.55
N TRP A 556 -38.21 -5.82 -25.01
CA TRP A 556 -38.52 -7.03 -25.76
C TRP A 556 -39.86 -7.64 -25.35
N PRO A 557 -40.81 -7.82 -26.28
CA PRO A 557 -42.16 -8.30 -25.97
C PRO A 557 -42.21 -9.65 -25.25
N PHE A 558 -41.19 -10.51 -25.41
CA PHE A 558 -41.17 -11.82 -24.77
C PHE A 558 -40.87 -11.78 -23.26
N TYR A 559 -40.44 -10.63 -22.72
CA TYR A 559 -40.35 -10.36 -21.28
C TYR A 559 -41.58 -9.65 -20.69
N ASP A 560 -42.69 -9.56 -21.44
CA ASP A 560 -43.90 -8.94 -20.90
C ASP A 560 -44.37 -9.62 -19.60
N GLY A 561 -44.70 -8.79 -18.59
CA GLY A 561 -45.11 -9.23 -17.25
C GLY A 561 -43.98 -9.75 -16.33
N VAL A 562 -42.72 -9.75 -16.77
CA VAL A 562 -41.57 -10.17 -15.95
C VAL A 562 -41.19 -9.04 -14.99
N SER A 563 -41.21 -9.28 -13.68
CA SER A 563 -40.73 -8.32 -12.67
C SER A 563 -39.29 -8.61 -12.21
N ARG A 564 -38.84 -9.86 -12.33
CA ARG A 564 -37.46 -10.30 -12.05
C ARG A 564 -37.17 -11.58 -12.81
N VAL A 565 -36.00 -11.68 -13.43
CA VAL A 565 -35.49 -12.96 -13.95
C VAL A 565 -34.84 -13.70 -12.80
N ASP A 566 -35.29 -14.91 -12.47
CA ASP A 566 -34.78 -15.64 -11.31
C ASP A 566 -33.72 -16.68 -11.69
N ALA A 567 -33.90 -17.36 -12.84
CA ALA A 567 -32.94 -18.31 -13.37
C ALA A 567 -33.23 -18.58 -14.85
N ILE A 568 -32.21 -19.00 -15.61
CA ILE A 568 -32.37 -19.38 -17.01
C ILE A 568 -31.70 -20.72 -17.26
N LEU A 569 -32.43 -21.62 -17.92
CA LEU A 569 -31.91 -22.93 -18.29
C LEU A 569 -32.00 -23.12 -19.81
N PRO A 570 -30.87 -23.32 -20.52
CA PRO A 570 -30.87 -23.67 -21.93
C PRO A 570 -31.59 -25.00 -22.18
N VAL A 571 -32.40 -25.06 -23.25
CA VAL A 571 -32.97 -26.33 -23.73
C VAL A 571 -31.89 -27.07 -24.52
N PRO A 572 -31.29 -28.15 -24.01
CA PRO A 572 -29.98 -28.61 -24.48
C PRO A 572 -29.95 -29.07 -25.95
N ASP A 573 -31.03 -29.69 -26.40
CA ASP A 573 -31.20 -30.20 -27.76
C ASP A 573 -31.78 -29.17 -28.74
N GLU A 574 -32.10 -27.95 -28.27
CA GLU A 574 -32.73 -26.89 -29.05
C GLU A 574 -31.90 -25.59 -29.06
N GLN A 575 -30.58 -25.70 -28.96
CA GLN A 575 -29.65 -24.59 -29.16
C GLN A 575 -29.29 -24.43 -30.63
N ARG A 576 -29.41 -23.20 -31.15
CA ARG A 576 -29.08 -22.80 -32.55
C ARG A 576 -29.79 -23.62 -33.63
N ILE A 577 -30.97 -24.15 -33.36
CA ILE A 577 -31.81 -24.85 -34.34
C ILE A 577 -32.57 -23.82 -35.18
N ASN A 578 -32.36 -23.85 -36.51
CA ASN A 578 -32.94 -22.89 -37.45
C ASN A 578 -32.62 -21.41 -37.09
N GLY A 579 -31.42 -21.14 -36.60
CA GLY A 579 -30.99 -19.80 -36.21
C GLY A 579 -31.66 -19.25 -34.96
N ARG A 580 -32.18 -20.13 -34.09
CA ARG A 580 -32.73 -19.77 -32.79
C ARG A 580 -32.27 -20.73 -31.70
N SER A 581 -32.15 -20.24 -30.48
CA SER A 581 -31.91 -21.04 -29.28
C SER A 581 -33.08 -20.91 -28.32
N ARG A 582 -33.50 -22.04 -27.72
CA ARG A 582 -34.59 -22.06 -26.74
C ARG A 582 -34.09 -22.09 -25.30
N TYR A 583 -34.84 -21.43 -24.41
CA TYR A 583 -34.54 -21.34 -22.98
C TYR A 583 -35.82 -21.46 -22.16
N TRP A 584 -35.73 -22.18 -21.04
CA TRP A 584 -36.70 -22.04 -19.96
C TRP A 584 -36.31 -20.82 -19.13
N LEU A 585 -37.16 -19.81 -19.16
CA LEU A 585 -37.03 -18.59 -18.38
C LEU A 585 -37.84 -18.75 -17.09
N PHE A 586 -37.16 -18.88 -15.96
CA PHE A 586 -37.77 -18.83 -14.64
C PHE A 586 -37.77 -17.37 -14.18
N HIS A 587 -38.94 -16.86 -13.84
CA HIS A 587 -39.10 -15.45 -13.53
C HIS A 587 -40.24 -15.21 -12.54
N THR A 588 -40.15 -14.09 -11.85
CA THR A 588 -41.16 -13.65 -10.92
C THR A 588 -42.14 -12.74 -11.65
N THR A 589 -43.42 -13.02 -11.46
CA THR A 589 -44.54 -12.15 -11.83
C THR A 589 -45.53 -12.08 -10.67
N GLU A 590 -45.98 -10.88 -10.33
CA GLU A 590 -46.90 -10.65 -9.19
C GLU A 590 -46.46 -11.32 -7.86
N GLY A 591 -45.15 -11.38 -7.61
CA GLY A 591 -44.58 -11.98 -6.41
C GLY A 591 -44.58 -13.52 -6.37
N ARG A 592 -44.84 -14.20 -7.49
CA ARG A 592 -44.74 -15.66 -7.62
C ARG A 592 -43.79 -16.03 -8.74
N GLN A 593 -42.96 -17.04 -8.50
CA GLN A 593 -42.11 -17.60 -9.54
C GLN A 593 -42.92 -18.51 -10.47
N VAL A 594 -42.80 -18.26 -11.76
CA VAL A 594 -43.35 -19.05 -12.86
C VAL A 594 -42.23 -19.35 -13.85
N TYR A 595 -42.51 -20.15 -14.86
CA TYR A 595 -41.59 -20.31 -15.99
C TYR A 595 -42.33 -20.23 -17.32
N ARG A 596 -41.64 -19.74 -18.34
CA ARG A 596 -42.09 -19.76 -19.74
C ARG A 596 -40.99 -20.31 -20.64
N LEU A 597 -41.38 -20.80 -21.82
CA LEU A 597 -40.42 -21.19 -22.84
C LEU A 597 -40.26 -20.03 -23.81
N ILE A 598 -39.03 -19.55 -23.98
CA ILE A 598 -38.70 -18.50 -24.94
C ILE A 598 -37.72 -19.01 -25.99
N SER A 599 -37.75 -18.41 -27.17
CA SER A 599 -36.71 -18.57 -28.18
C SER A 599 -36.07 -17.23 -28.51
N ILE A 600 -34.75 -17.23 -28.71
CA ILE A 600 -33.97 -16.04 -29.08
C ILE A 600 -33.27 -16.31 -30.41
N SER A 601 -33.33 -15.34 -31.31
CA SER A 601 -32.70 -15.39 -32.64
C SER A 601 -31.17 -15.26 -32.54
N ASP A 602 -30.44 -15.95 -33.42
CA ASP A 602 -29.06 -15.57 -33.77
C ASP A 602 -29.05 -14.11 -34.26
N GLY A 603 -28.00 -13.36 -33.96
CA GLY A 603 -27.92 -11.93 -34.27
C GLY A 603 -28.81 -11.03 -33.42
N ALA A 604 -29.28 -11.50 -32.25
CA ALA A 604 -30.10 -10.74 -31.31
C ALA A 604 -29.54 -9.35 -30.95
N GLU A 605 -28.22 -9.16 -31.04
CA GLU A 605 -27.53 -7.89 -30.77
C GLU A 605 -27.09 -7.11 -32.02
N GLN A 606 -27.47 -7.56 -33.22
CA GLN A 606 -27.10 -6.95 -34.50
C GLN A 606 -28.15 -5.95 -35.03
N GLY A 607 -29.01 -5.41 -34.15
CA GLY A 607 -29.98 -4.37 -34.50
C GLY A 607 -31.30 -4.86 -35.08
N LEU A 608 -31.70 -6.10 -34.76
CA LEU A 608 -33.04 -6.61 -35.07
C LEU A 608 -34.12 -5.77 -34.35
N GLU A 609 -35.27 -5.61 -35.00
CA GLU A 609 -36.46 -5.04 -34.35
C GLU A 609 -36.83 -5.87 -33.10
N PRO A 610 -37.26 -5.26 -31.98
CA PRO A 610 -37.40 -5.98 -30.71
C PRO A 610 -38.30 -7.22 -30.76
N GLY A 611 -39.36 -7.20 -31.57
CA GLY A 611 -40.24 -8.37 -31.79
C GLY A 611 -39.62 -9.50 -32.61
N SER A 612 -38.50 -9.25 -33.30
CA SER A 612 -37.73 -10.25 -34.06
C SER A 612 -36.56 -10.84 -33.26
N VAL A 613 -36.21 -10.24 -32.12
CA VAL A 613 -35.12 -10.71 -31.24
C VAL A 613 -35.49 -12.02 -30.57
N GLY A 614 -36.74 -12.17 -30.12
CA GLY A 614 -37.19 -13.37 -29.42
C GLY A 614 -38.70 -13.50 -29.39
N ALA A 615 -39.17 -14.67 -28.97
CA ALA A 615 -40.60 -15.00 -28.91
C ALA A 615 -40.91 -15.84 -27.67
N VAL A 616 -42.16 -15.75 -27.20
CA VAL A 616 -42.72 -16.67 -26.20
C VAL A 616 -43.25 -17.90 -26.95
N ASP A 617 -42.52 -19.00 -26.89
CA ASP A 617 -42.87 -20.26 -27.53
C ASP A 617 -43.91 -21.03 -26.69
N ARG A 618 -43.92 -20.81 -25.37
CA ARG A 618 -44.93 -21.32 -24.44
C ARG A 618 -45.16 -20.31 -23.33
N PRO A 619 -46.42 -19.94 -23.01
CA PRO A 619 -46.74 -18.95 -21.98
C PRO A 619 -46.41 -19.46 -20.58
N ASP A 620 -46.57 -18.58 -19.59
CA ASP A 620 -46.29 -18.85 -18.18
C ASP A 620 -47.01 -20.09 -17.66
N ARG A 621 -46.26 -20.90 -16.92
CA ARG A 621 -46.72 -22.08 -16.21
C ARG A 621 -46.17 -22.07 -14.78
N PRO A 622 -46.89 -22.68 -13.83
CA PRO A 622 -46.36 -22.85 -12.49
C PRO A 622 -45.14 -23.76 -12.52
N ILE A 623 -44.12 -23.46 -11.72
CA ILE A 623 -42.90 -24.27 -11.63
C ILE A 623 -43.19 -25.72 -11.18
N SER A 624 -44.33 -25.97 -10.54
CA SER A 624 -44.82 -27.31 -10.18
C SER A 624 -45.15 -28.21 -11.39
N ALA A 625 -45.12 -27.68 -12.61
CA ALA A 625 -45.22 -28.50 -13.83
C ALA A 625 -43.95 -29.32 -14.11
N TRP A 626 -42.82 -29.00 -13.46
CA TRP A 626 -41.59 -29.79 -13.48
C TRP A 626 -41.68 -30.90 -12.43
N ALA A 627 -41.56 -32.16 -12.85
CA ALA A 627 -41.63 -33.30 -11.92
C ALA A 627 -40.47 -33.28 -10.92
N SER A 628 -39.30 -32.81 -11.36
CA SER A 628 -38.09 -32.67 -10.56
C SER A 628 -38.17 -31.56 -9.51
N PHE A 629 -39.14 -30.64 -9.63
CA PHE A 629 -39.32 -29.51 -8.72
C PHE A 629 -40.33 -29.80 -7.61
N SER A 630 -40.68 -31.07 -7.41
CA SER A 630 -41.55 -31.48 -6.31
C SER A 630 -41.00 -30.96 -4.96
N GLY A 631 -41.85 -30.21 -4.24
CA GLY A 631 -41.51 -29.58 -2.96
C GLY A 631 -40.72 -28.27 -3.06
N ILE A 632 -40.47 -27.74 -4.25
CA ILE A 632 -39.73 -26.48 -4.46
C ILE A 632 -40.73 -25.32 -4.63
N SER A 633 -40.55 -24.27 -3.84
CA SER A 633 -41.31 -23.01 -3.97
C SER A 633 -40.58 -21.95 -4.77
N GLN A 634 -39.25 -22.05 -4.89
CA GLN A 634 -38.42 -21.09 -5.60
C GLN A 634 -37.11 -21.75 -6.05
N VAL A 635 -36.86 -21.72 -7.35
CA VAL A 635 -35.55 -22.01 -7.98
C VAL A 635 -34.63 -20.81 -7.77
N ASP A 636 -33.41 -21.06 -7.32
CA ASP A 636 -32.38 -20.04 -7.13
C ASP A 636 -31.37 -20.01 -8.28
N ALA A 637 -30.83 -21.15 -8.69
CA ALA A 637 -29.82 -21.23 -9.77
C ALA A 637 -29.71 -22.64 -10.36
N PHE A 638 -29.10 -22.74 -11.54
CA PHE A 638 -28.71 -24.00 -12.16
C PHE A 638 -27.21 -24.02 -12.41
N LEU A 639 -26.58 -25.19 -12.19
CA LEU A 639 -25.22 -25.45 -12.62
C LEU A 639 -25.21 -26.71 -13.48
N ALA A 640 -24.75 -26.59 -14.72
CA ALA A 640 -24.54 -27.73 -15.60
C ALA A 640 -23.50 -28.67 -14.98
N VAL A 641 -23.82 -29.96 -14.90
CA VAL A 641 -22.88 -30.98 -14.44
C VAL A 641 -21.87 -31.26 -15.55
N PRO A 642 -20.54 -31.06 -15.32
CA PRO A 642 -19.41 -31.69 -16.01
C PRO A 642 -19.56 -32.03 -17.49
N ASP A 643 -18.70 -32.89 -18.00
CA ASP A 643 -18.99 -33.99 -18.94
C ASP A 643 -20.42 -34.62 -19.07
N MET A 644 -21.51 -34.08 -18.52
CA MET A 644 -22.85 -34.75 -18.46
C MET A 644 -23.96 -34.02 -19.24
N GLN A 645 -23.62 -33.21 -20.24
CA GLN A 645 -24.59 -32.59 -21.15
C GLN A 645 -24.89 -33.50 -22.36
N ARG A 646 -26.16 -33.80 -22.60
CA ARG A 646 -26.67 -34.67 -23.69
C ARG A 646 -26.09 -36.10 -23.72
N VAL A 647 -25.61 -36.59 -22.59
CA VAL A 647 -25.12 -37.97 -22.43
C VAL A 647 -26.30 -38.94 -22.42
N ASN A 648 -26.31 -39.88 -23.37
CA ASN A 648 -27.42 -40.82 -23.56
C ASN A 648 -28.80 -40.15 -23.73
N GLY A 649 -28.83 -38.97 -24.37
CA GLY A 649 -30.06 -38.21 -24.59
C GLY A 649 -30.62 -37.55 -23.32
N LYS A 650 -29.76 -37.30 -22.32
CA LYS A 650 -30.10 -36.55 -21.11
C LYS A 650 -29.03 -35.52 -20.80
N SER A 651 -29.44 -34.40 -20.21
CA SER A 651 -28.53 -33.39 -19.64
C SER A 651 -28.75 -33.27 -18.16
N TYR A 652 -27.67 -33.16 -17.39
CA TYR A 652 -27.70 -33.18 -15.92
C TYR A 652 -27.38 -31.80 -15.34
N TYR A 653 -28.10 -31.43 -14.28
CA TYR A 653 -27.94 -30.15 -13.60
C TYR A 653 -27.98 -30.33 -12.08
N TRP A 654 -27.13 -29.57 -11.38
CA TRP A 654 -27.39 -29.27 -9.98
C TRP A 654 -28.36 -28.10 -9.92
N LEU A 655 -29.54 -28.37 -9.36
CA LEU A 655 -30.60 -27.40 -9.11
C LEU A 655 -30.47 -26.88 -7.69
N PHE A 656 -30.21 -25.58 -7.54
CA PHE A 656 -30.16 -24.88 -6.26
C PHE A 656 -31.51 -24.25 -5.96
N HIS A 657 -32.01 -24.46 -4.74
CA HIS A 657 -33.31 -23.92 -4.31
C HIS A 657 -33.36 -23.72 -2.79
N THR A 658 -34.30 -22.91 -2.33
CA THR A 658 -34.43 -22.57 -0.90
C THR A 658 -35.46 -23.46 -0.22
N LEU A 659 -35.04 -24.17 0.83
CA LEU A 659 -35.88 -25.01 1.69
C LEU A 659 -35.71 -24.59 3.15
N LEU A 660 -36.80 -24.22 3.83
CA LEU A 660 -36.80 -23.76 5.23
C LEU A 660 -35.80 -22.62 5.52
N GLY A 661 -35.61 -21.71 4.55
CA GLY A 661 -34.73 -20.55 4.69
C GLY A 661 -33.24 -20.86 4.48
N GLN A 662 -32.88 -22.10 4.11
CA GLN A 662 -31.53 -22.46 3.70
C GLN A 662 -31.51 -22.90 2.24
N GLN A 663 -30.45 -22.52 1.52
CA GLN A 663 -30.27 -23.02 0.17
C GLN A 663 -29.73 -24.45 0.23
N VAL A 664 -30.38 -25.33 -0.53
CA VAL A 664 -30.00 -26.72 -0.75
C VAL A 664 -29.86 -26.95 -2.24
N TYR A 665 -29.25 -28.06 -2.62
CA TYR A 665 -29.18 -28.46 -4.02
C TYR A 665 -29.64 -29.90 -4.21
N ARG A 666 -30.16 -30.20 -5.39
CA ARG A 666 -30.50 -31.57 -5.82
C ARG A 666 -29.97 -31.82 -7.22
N LEU A 667 -29.80 -33.09 -7.59
CA LEU A 667 -29.38 -33.46 -8.95
C LEU A 667 -30.62 -33.81 -9.76
N ILE A 668 -30.78 -33.15 -10.91
CA ILE A 668 -31.85 -33.42 -11.86
C ILE A 668 -31.27 -33.81 -13.22
N SER A 669 -32.07 -34.52 -14.02
CA SER A 669 -31.81 -34.70 -15.44
C SER A 669 -33.00 -34.26 -16.27
N VAL A 670 -32.74 -33.79 -17.49
CA VAL A 670 -33.73 -33.44 -18.50
C VAL A 670 -33.43 -34.23 -19.76
N ALA A 671 -34.41 -34.99 -20.25
CA ALA A 671 -34.27 -35.77 -21.48
C ALA A 671 -34.39 -34.88 -22.73
N ASP A 672 -33.64 -35.22 -23.77
CA ASP A 672 -33.82 -34.68 -25.13
C ASP A 672 -35.20 -35.09 -25.69
N GLY A 673 -35.70 -34.34 -26.67
CA GLY A 673 -36.96 -34.59 -27.36
C GLY A 673 -38.13 -33.75 -26.86
N SER A 674 -39.25 -33.80 -27.57
CA SER A 674 -40.34 -32.81 -27.46
C SER A 674 -41.05 -32.72 -26.10
N ALA A 675 -40.95 -33.76 -25.26
CA ALA A 675 -41.54 -33.77 -23.94
C ALA A 675 -40.63 -33.17 -22.86
N HIS A 676 -39.30 -33.17 -23.08
CA HIS A 676 -38.28 -32.75 -22.12
C HIS A 676 -38.53 -33.28 -20.71
N ASN A 677 -38.79 -34.59 -20.58
CA ASN A 677 -39.11 -35.21 -19.30
C ASN A 677 -37.98 -34.99 -18.30
N ASP A 678 -38.31 -34.43 -17.15
CA ASP A 678 -37.37 -34.10 -16.09
C ASP A 678 -37.49 -35.06 -14.89
N VAL A 679 -36.36 -35.44 -14.29
CA VAL A 679 -36.29 -36.46 -13.23
C VAL A 679 -35.38 -36.01 -12.09
N ILE A 680 -35.77 -36.33 -10.85
CA ILE A 680 -34.88 -36.23 -9.68
C ILE A 680 -33.94 -37.44 -9.69
N GLU A 681 -32.68 -37.21 -10.01
CA GLU A 681 -31.62 -38.23 -9.99
C GLU A 681 -31.06 -38.39 -8.57
N ARG A 682 -31.06 -37.30 -7.78
CA ARG A 682 -30.66 -37.31 -6.37
C ARG A 682 -31.40 -36.22 -5.61
N GLY A 683 -31.94 -36.55 -4.43
CA GLY A 683 -32.68 -35.61 -3.57
C GLY A 683 -31.82 -34.52 -2.92
N ASP A 684 -32.47 -33.68 -2.11
CA ASP A 684 -31.89 -32.48 -1.51
C ASP A 684 -30.67 -32.76 -0.62
N ARG A 685 -29.69 -31.88 -0.74
CA ARG A 685 -28.44 -31.90 -0.01
C ARG A 685 -28.04 -30.49 0.43
N SER A 686 -27.39 -30.41 1.59
CA SER A 686 -26.83 -29.15 2.10
C SER A 686 -25.69 -28.67 1.20
N LEU A 687 -25.62 -27.37 0.94
CA LEU A 687 -24.49 -26.70 0.30
C LEU A 687 -23.14 -27.08 0.92
N SER A 688 -23.09 -27.32 2.23
CA SER A 688 -21.87 -27.71 2.97
C SER A 688 -21.18 -28.98 2.46
N LEU A 689 -21.85 -29.78 1.62
CA LEU A 689 -21.25 -30.95 0.97
C LEU A 689 -20.39 -30.61 -0.25
N TRP A 690 -20.46 -29.37 -0.76
CA TRP A 690 -19.48 -28.85 -1.72
C TRP A 690 -18.29 -28.29 -0.95
N GLN A 691 -17.09 -28.75 -1.26
CA GLN A 691 -15.88 -28.24 -0.64
C GLN A 691 -15.67 -26.75 -0.97
N SER A 692 -16.01 -26.34 -2.18
CA SER A 692 -15.82 -24.97 -2.67
C SER A 692 -16.90 -23.98 -2.23
N LEU A 693 -18.04 -24.47 -1.72
CA LEU A 693 -19.18 -23.65 -1.28
C LEU A 693 -19.47 -23.78 0.22
N ALA A 694 -18.64 -24.49 0.99
CA ALA A 694 -18.94 -24.85 2.38
C ALA A 694 -19.14 -23.65 3.33
N ASP A 695 -18.51 -22.52 3.02
CA ASP A 695 -18.59 -21.25 3.75
C ASP A 695 -19.58 -20.25 3.14
N ILE A 696 -20.24 -20.60 2.02
CA ILE A 696 -21.19 -19.74 1.34
C ILE A 696 -22.62 -20.08 1.82
N PRO A 697 -23.35 -19.13 2.44
CA PRO A 697 -24.70 -19.40 2.94
C PRO A 697 -25.73 -19.56 1.81
N LYS A 698 -25.51 -18.89 0.68
CA LYS A 698 -26.36 -18.91 -0.51
C LYS A 698 -25.54 -18.47 -1.73
N THR A 699 -25.60 -19.23 -2.81
CA THR A 699 -25.12 -18.81 -4.14
C THR A 699 -26.25 -18.11 -4.88
N ASP A 700 -25.92 -17.00 -5.55
CA ASP A 700 -26.87 -16.20 -6.32
C ASP A 700 -26.90 -16.64 -7.78
N GLU A 701 -25.74 -16.89 -8.40
CA GLU A 701 -25.65 -17.33 -9.81
C GLU A 701 -24.31 -18.02 -10.09
N PHE A 702 -24.29 -18.87 -11.13
CA PHE A 702 -23.09 -19.48 -11.69
C PHE A 702 -22.86 -19.02 -13.13
N LEU A 703 -21.62 -18.70 -13.47
CA LEU A 703 -21.25 -18.40 -14.85
C LEU A 703 -20.05 -19.24 -15.27
N ALA A 704 -20.20 -20.00 -16.35
CA ALA A 704 -19.10 -20.76 -16.95
C ALA A 704 -18.01 -19.81 -17.44
N VAL A 705 -16.75 -20.12 -17.14
CA VAL A 705 -15.60 -19.42 -17.71
C VAL A 705 -15.44 -19.86 -19.17
N PRO A 706 -15.57 -18.96 -20.17
CA PRO A 706 -15.84 -19.33 -21.57
C PRO A 706 -14.85 -20.29 -22.23
N ASP A 707 -13.56 -20.17 -21.92
CA ASP A 707 -12.46 -20.95 -22.49
C ASP A 707 -11.89 -22.01 -21.52
N MET A 708 -12.55 -22.22 -20.37
CA MET A 708 -12.09 -23.11 -19.30
C MET A 708 -13.10 -24.21 -18.97
N GLN A 709 -13.82 -24.72 -19.98
CA GLN A 709 -14.73 -25.88 -19.85
C GLN A 709 -14.04 -27.16 -20.38
N GLY A 710 -13.96 -28.21 -19.57
CA GLY A 710 -13.35 -29.50 -19.92
C GLY A 710 -11.84 -29.48 -20.17
N ILE A 711 -11.15 -28.40 -19.78
CA ILE A 711 -9.70 -28.26 -19.99
C ILE A 711 -8.96 -29.15 -18.99
N ASN A 712 -8.24 -30.15 -19.49
CA ASN A 712 -7.60 -31.20 -18.68
C ASN A 712 -8.58 -31.92 -17.73
N GLY A 713 -9.85 -32.07 -18.15
CA GLY A 713 -10.89 -32.68 -17.33
C GLY A 713 -11.39 -31.79 -16.19
N LEU A 714 -11.17 -30.48 -16.26
CA LEU A 714 -11.65 -29.49 -15.29
C LEU A 714 -12.50 -28.43 -16.00
N SER A 715 -13.58 -28.03 -15.35
CA SER A 715 -14.42 -26.91 -15.76
C SER A 715 -14.45 -25.84 -14.69
N LEU A 716 -14.21 -24.58 -15.07
CA LEU A 716 -14.20 -23.44 -14.15
C LEU A 716 -15.50 -22.64 -14.21
N PHE A 717 -15.95 -22.20 -13.04
CA PHE A 717 -17.15 -21.38 -12.89
C PHE A 717 -16.88 -20.21 -11.95
N TRP A 718 -17.37 -19.02 -12.33
CA TRP A 718 -17.60 -17.96 -11.37
C TRP A 718 -18.83 -18.30 -10.54
N VAL A 719 -18.71 -18.14 -9.22
CA VAL A 719 -19.81 -18.28 -8.27
C VAL A 719 -20.06 -16.92 -7.66
N PHE A 720 -21.24 -16.36 -7.93
CA PHE A 720 -21.68 -15.08 -7.39
C PHE A 720 -22.41 -15.30 -6.07
N HIS A 721 -22.07 -14.52 -5.04
CA HIS A 721 -22.76 -14.55 -3.75
C HIS A 721 -22.63 -13.20 -3.03
N GLN A 722 -23.75 -12.67 -2.53
CA GLN A 722 -23.79 -11.40 -1.80
C GLN A 722 -23.15 -10.23 -2.60
N ASP A 723 -22.09 -9.62 -2.06
CA ASP A 723 -21.31 -8.56 -2.70
C ASP A 723 -19.96 -9.08 -3.26
N LYS A 724 -19.85 -10.39 -3.48
CA LYS A 724 -18.61 -11.08 -3.86
C LYS A 724 -18.81 -12.09 -5.00
N TYR A 725 -17.69 -12.53 -5.55
CA TYR A 725 -17.61 -13.73 -6.37
C TYR A 725 -16.33 -14.50 -6.08
N ARG A 726 -16.31 -15.79 -6.39
CA ARG A 726 -15.10 -16.63 -6.40
C ARG A 726 -15.05 -17.50 -7.64
N ILE A 727 -13.91 -18.12 -7.92
CA ILE A 727 -13.79 -19.09 -9.02
C ILE A 727 -13.63 -20.49 -8.43
N ILE A 728 -14.48 -21.41 -8.86
CA ILE A 728 -14.40 -22.83 -8.49
C ILE A 728 -14.00 -23.65 -9.71
N SER A 729 -13.32 -24.76 -9.48
CA SER A 729 -13.05 -25.78 -10.50
C SER A 729 -13.75 -27.07 -10.14
N ILE A 730 -14.40 -27.71 -11.11
CA ILE A 730 -15.09 -28.99 -10.96
C ILE A 730 -14.49 -29.99 -11.95
N ALA A 731 -14.11 -31.16 -11.44
CA ALA A 731 -13.58 -32.23 -12.27
C ALA A 731 -14.67 -33.02 -13.01
N ASP A 732 -14.34 -33.47 -14.21
CA ASP A 732 -15.11 -34.47 -14.94
C ASP A 732 -15.10 -35.82 -14.19
N GLY A 733 -16.06 -36.67 -14.50
CA GLY A 733 -16.21 -38.00 -13.91
C GLY A 733 -17.18 -38.05 -12.72
N PRO A 734 -17.53 -39.25 -12.25
CA PRO A 734 -18.73 -39.49 -11.45
C PRO A 734 -18.73 -38.87 -10.05
N ALA A 735 -17.54 -38.50 -9.54
CA ALA A 735 -17.40 -37.89 -8.22
C ALA A 735 -17.53 -36.35 -8.25
N HIS A 736 -17.31 -35.74 -9.42
CA HIS A 736 -17.31 -34.29 -9.63
C HIS A 736 -16.61 -33.50 -8.53
N HIS A 737 -15.35 -33.87 -8.22
CA HIS A 737 -14.58 -33.21 -7.18
C HIS A 737 -14.46 -31.70 -7.45
N ASP A 738 -14.84 -30.89 -6.46
CA ASP A 738 -14.85 -29.43 -6.53
C ASP A 738 -13.81 -28.83 -5.57
N GLN A 739 -13.25 -27.68 -5.95
CA GLN A 739 -12.32 -26.90 -5.12
C GLN A 739 -12.37 -25.41 -5.47
N VAL A 740 -11.93 -24.57 -4.54
CA VAL A 740 -11.72 -23.14 -4.79
C VAL A 740 -10.46 -22.96 -5.64
N ALA A 741 -10.62 -22.42 -6.84
CA ALA A 741 -9.51 -22.07 -7.73
C ALA A 741 -9.01 -20.64 -7.46
N VAL A 742 -9.94 -19.73 -7.13
CA VAL A 742 -9.65 -18.36 -6.71
C VAL A 742 -10.59 -17.98 -5.58
N GLU A 743 -10.02 -17.50 -4.47
CA GLU A 743 -10.74 -17.02 -3.29
C GLU A 743 -11.68 -15.84 -3.57
N ASP A 744 -12.57 -15.55 -2.61
CA ASP A 744 -13.52 -14.44 -2.67
C ASP A 744 -12.89 -13.11 -3.08
N ARG A 745 -13.50 -12.49 -4.10
CA ARG A 745 -13.19 -11.16 -4.60
C ARG A 745 -14.43 -10.28 -4.51
N PRO A 746 -14.29 -8.97 -4.21
CA PRO A 746 -15.43 -8.07 -4.22
C PRO A 746 -15.97 -7.91 -5.65
N LEU A 747 -17.29 -7.87 -5.81
CA LEU A 747 -17.95 -7.66 -7.11
C LEU A 747 -17.60 -6.33 -7.75
N THR A 748 -17.06 -5.38 -6.98
CA THR A 748 -16.53 -4.11 -7.48
C THR A 748 -15.39 -4.26 -8.49
N LEU A 749 -14.79 -5.46 -8.60
CA LEU A 749 -13.77 -5.78 -9.60
C LEU A 749 -14.35 -6.23 -10.95
N TRP A 750 -15.63 -6.60 -11.00
CA TRP A 750 -16.35 -6.90 -12.24
C TRP A 750 -16.84 -5.59 -12.85
N ARG A 751 -16.07 -5.05 -13.80
CA ARG A 751 -16.30 -3.72 -14.38
C ARG A 751 -17.67 -3.58 -15.01
N SER A 752 -18.20 -4.66 -15.57
CA SER A 752 -19.48 -4.68 -16.25
C SER A 752 -20.67 -4.74 -15.30
N LEU A 753 -20.46 -5.05 -14.01
CA LEU A 753 -21.49 -5.03 -12.95
C LEU A 753 -21.40 -3.81 -12.04
N THR A 754 -20.35 -3.01 -12.16
CA THR A 754 -20.28 -1.70 -11.53
C THR A 754 -21.07 -0.67 -12.35
N ALA A 755 -21.74 0.25 -11.66
CA ALA A 755 -22.52 1.33 -12.25
C ALA A 755 -21.69 2.26 -13.14
#